data_AF-A0AA94XQ94-F1
#
_entry.id   AF-A0AA94XQ94-F1
#
_cell.length_a   1.000
_cell.length_b   1.000
_cell.length_c   1.000
_cell.angle_alpha   90.00
_cell.angle_beta   90.00
_cell.angle_gamma   90.00
#
_symmetry.space_group_name_H-M   'P 1'
#
loop_
_entity.id
_entity.type
_entity.pdbx_description
1 polymer ?
#
loop_
_entity_poly.entity_id
_entity_poly.type
_entity_poly.pdbx_seq_one_letter_code
_entity_poly.pdbx_strand_id
1 'polypeptide(L)'
;MTDPSLTANPPHAAQRPTTRSFHGDDFIDNYEWLREKSSSEVIEHLKAENDYTDAVTADQQPLRDDLFNEIKSRTVETDLSVPVRRRGWWYFTRSAEGKPYTVQCRVKAADSSDPVADWTPPVIDPKQPLPDEEVLLDGNALAEGKPFFSLGGMALNEEGNLLAYCVDNAGDERFTLYIKDLRTGQLLPDVIDGVFYGLAFSPDSSTVFYTVVDETWRPNRILAHRLGTDAAQDQLVFEENDPGMWLGFDLSPDRKTLMISSGNSEYSETSMLDLTRDQAEVALLVPRGLRVLHGIDLMPGTGQALITHDYQAPNNMVSLAALDQLGQDAKPEQWQTVVAHENTTKIEGTALTGSHVILSVRRDTCERVQLIPLEGLGTVEQAPALEPQFEDELFTASPTFAELDAPLIRISYTSDFTPARVYDLWLQDQLLVLRKQTPVNGYDASKYLSTREWATAADGTRIPLTIMRRSDLDTSVPQPVLIYGYGSYEASMDPGFGIPRLSVLDRGVVFVIAHVRGGGELGRDWYLKGKKLHKKNTFTDFIDSTRHLIDSGLADPKRIVALGGSAGGLLMGAIANMAPQLYTAVIAQVPFVDALTSILDPDLPLSALEWEEWGNPIESKEVYDYMKSYSPYENVTAQAYPKIAAVTSLNDTRVLYVEPAKWVAKLRELGTGNAPIVLKTEMDGGHGGASGRYESWKSRAWDYAFALDSLGCTKLI
;
A
#
# COMPACT_ATOMS: atom_id res chain seq x y z
N MET A 1 15.38 -25.06 -34.76
CA MET A 1 13.95 -25.34 -34.58
C MET A 1 13.32 -24.02 -34.21
N THR A 2 12.41 -23.50 -35.03
CA THR A 2 11.68 -22.26 -34.75
C THR A 2 10.78 -22.51 -33.54
N ASP A 3 10.96 -21.70 -32.50
CA ASP A 3 10.13 -21.69 -31.30
C ASP A 3 8.66 -21.42 -31.71
N PRO A 4 7.69 -22.31 -31.38
CA PRO A 4 6.28 -22.10 -31.70
C PRO A 4 5.69 -20.80 -31.13
N SER A 5 6.30 -20.22 -30.08
CA SER A 5 5.89 -18.93 -29.47
C SER A 5 5.99 -17.74 -30.43
N LEU A 6 6.76 -17.84 -31.52
CA LEU A 6 6.97 -16.78 -32.52
C LEU A 6 5.94 -16.79 -33.68
N THR A 7 4.85 -17.56 -33.58
CA THR A 7 3.86 -17.68 -34.66
C THR A 7 2.64 -16.75 -34.53
N ALA A 8 2.39 -16.18 -33.34
CA ALA A 8 1.35 -15.18 -33.16
C ALA A 8 1.88 -13.80 -33.55
N ASN A 9 1.19 -13.10 -34.44
CA ASN A 9 1.52 -11.71 -34.75
C ASN A 9 0.95 -10.80 -33.65
N PRO A 10 1.72 -9.83 -33.12
CA PRO A 10 1.17 -8.87 -32.17
C PRO A 10 0.07 -8.04 -32.82
N PRO A 11 -0.99 -7.66 -32.07
CA PRO A 11 -1.98 -6.72 -32.56
C PRO A 11 -1.32 -5.37 -32.83
N HIS A 12 -1.80 -4.70 -33.88
CA HIS A 12 -1.30 -3.40 -34.30
C HIS A 12 -2.37 -2.33 -34.05
N ALA A 13 -2.10 -1.42 -33.12
CA ALA A 13 -2.97 -0.27 -32.87
C ALA A 13 -2.91 0.71 -34.05
N ALA A 14 -4.06 1.21 -34.50
CA ALA A 14 -4.09 2.23 -35.55
C ALA A 14 -3.48 3.55 -35.03
N GLN A 15 -2.70 4.23 -35.87
CA GLN A 15 -2.18 5.56 -35.54
C GLN A 15 -3.23 6.62 -35.85
N ARG A 16 -3.63 7.39 -34.83
CA ARG A 16 -4.56 8.51 -34.92
C ARG A 16 -3.93 9.72 -34.22
N PRO A 17 -3.17 10.55 -34.97
CA PRO A 17 -2.37 11.61 -34.37
C PRO A 17 -3.28 12.62 -33.66
N THR A 18 -3.02 12.81 -32.37
CA THR A 18 -3.59 13.85 -31.52
C THR A 18 -2.44 14.72 -31.01
N THR A 19 -2.54 16.03 -31.16
CA THR A 19 -1.46 16.94 -30.72
C THR A 19 -1.77 17.48 -29.33
N ARG A 20 -0.84 17.28 -28.40
CA ARG A 20 -0.78 17.95 -27.10
C ARG A 20 0.26 19.07 -27.18
N SER A 21 -0.11 20.30 -26.83
CA SER A 21 0.77 21.49 -26.93
C SER A 21 0.90 22.20 -25.58
N PHE A 22 2.11 22.23 -25.01
CA PHE A 22 2.40 22.95 -23.76
C PHE A 22 3.76 23.65 -23.85
N HIS A 23 3.88 24.86 -23.28
CA HIS A 23 5.14 25.62 -23.25
C HIS A 23 5.87 25.77 -24.60
N GLY A 24 5.11 25.77 -25.71
CA GLY A 24 5.65 25.84 -27.08
C GLY A 24 6.23 24.53 -27.63
N ASP A 25 5.97 23.42 -26.95
CA ASP A 25 6.35 22.07 -27.35
C ASP A 25 5.11 21.27 -27.78
N ASP A 26 5.12 20.78 -29.02
CA ASP A 26 4.06 19.95 -29.58
C ASP A 26 4.47 18.48 -29.52
N PHE A 27 3.68 17.68 -28.79
CA PHE A 27 3.81 16.23 -28.74
C PHE A 27 2.68 15.58 -29.55
N ILE A 28 3.04 14.73 -30.52
CA ILE A 28 2.07 13.97 -31.32
C ILE A 28 1.86 12.61 -30.67
N ASP A 29 0.66 12.41 -30.15
CA ASP A 29 0.20 11.15 -29.58
C ASP A 29 -0.63 10.37 -30.60
N ASN A 30 -0.07 9.27 -31.10
CA ASN A 30 -0.75 8.43 -32.09
C ASN A 30 -1.82 7.50 -31.49
N TYR A 31 -1.87 7.37 -30.16
CA TYR A 31 -2.60 6.29 -29.49
C TYR A 31 -3.59 6.80 -28.44
N GLU A 32 -3.81 8.12 -28.33
CA GLU A 32 -4.74 8.72 -27.37
C GLU A 32 -6.19 8.23 -27.52
N TRP A 33 -6.58 7.78 -28.72
CA TRP A 33 -7.88 7.17 -28.96
C TRP A 33 -8.15 5.91 -28.12
N LEU A 34 -7.10 5.26 -27.58
CA LEU A 34 -7.21 4.12 -26.67
C LEU A 34 -7.80 4.50 -25.31
N ARG A 35 -7.96 5.79 -24.98
CA ARG A 35 -8.58 6.23 -23.72
C ARG A 35 -10.09 5.98 -23.67
N GLU A 36 -10.75 5.94 -24.82
CA GLU A 36 -12.20 5.84 -24.92
C GLU A 36 -12.71 4.46 -24.47
N LYS A 37 -12.87 4.30 -23.15
CA LYS A 37 -13.18 3.03 -22.47
C LYS A 37 -14.49 2.39 -22.96
N SER A 38 -15.44 3.20 -23.42
CA SER A 38 -16.72 2.72 -23.92
C SER A 38 -16.68 2.25 -25.38
N SER A 39 -15.58 2.50 -26.10
CA SER A 39 -15.41 2.12 -27.50
C SER A 39 -15.26 0.61 -27.64
N SER A 40 -16.10 0.00 -28.49
CA SER A 40 -15.96 -1.41 -28.86
C SER A 40 -14.60 -1.70 -29.51
N GLU A 41 -14.05 -0.76 -30.27
CA GLU A 41 -12.73 -0.90 -30.90
C GLU A 41 -11.61 -1.01 -29.85
N VAL A 42 -11.69 -0.23 -28.77
CA VAL A 42 -10.71 -0.28 -27.67
C VAL A 42 -10.83 -1.62 -26.95
N ILE A 43 -12.05 -2.06 -26.63
CA ILE A 43 -12.29 -3.36 -25.98
C ILE A 43 -11.80 -4.53 -26.86
N GLU A 44 -12.03 -4.48 -28.16
CA GLU A 44 -11.52 -5.48 -29.11
C GLU A 44 -10.00 -5.47 -29.19
N HIS A 45 -9.36 -4.29 -29.18
CA HIS A 45 -7.91 -4.17 -29.15
C HIS A 45 -7.31 -4.80 -27.87
N LEU A 46 -7.85 -4.49 -26.69
CA LEU A 46 -7.38 -5.05 -25.42
C LEU A 46 -7.57 -6.58 -25.35
N LYS A 47 -8.67 -7.10 -25.92
CA LYS A 47 -8.87 -8.56 -26.04
C LYS A 47 -7.84 -9.20 -26.98
N ALA A 48 -7.54 -8.58 -28.12
CA ALA A 48 -6.51 -9.07 -29.03
C ALA A 48 -5.11 -9.04 -28.39
N GLU A 49 -4.84 -8.06 -27.51
CA GLU A 49 -3.62 -8.01 -26.69
C GLU A 49 -3.54 -9.16 -25.69
N ASN A 50 -4.65 -9.49 -25.03
CA ASN A 50 -4.75 -10.69 -24.19
C ASN A 50 -4.53 -11.97 -24.98
N ASP A 51 -5.18 -12.13 -26.15
CA ASP A 51 -5.01 -13.31 -27.02
C ASP A 51 -3.54 -13.49 -27.45
N TYR A 52 -2.86 -12.40 -27.79
CA TYR A 52 -1.43 -12.42 -28.13
C TYR A 52 -0.58 -12.79 -26.91
N THR A 53 -0.87 -12.21 -25.74
CA THR A 53 -0.18 -12.52 -24.49
C THR A 53 -0.31 -14.00 -24.15
N ASP A 54 -1.51 -14.56 -24.24
CA ASP A 54 -1.79 -15.97 -24.00
C ASP A 54 -1.03 -16.86 -25.00
N ALA A 55 -1.00 -16.50 -26.28
CA ALA A 55 -0.27 -17.25 -27.29
C ALA A 55 1.25 -17.24 -27.08
N VAL A 56 1.84 -16.08 -26.75
CA VAL A 56 3.29 -15.93 -26.51
C VAL A 56 3.74 -16.67 -25.25
N THR A 57 2.85 -16.82 -24.28
CA THR A 57 3.18 -17.38 -22.96
C THR A 57 2.51 -18.72 -22.68
N ALA A 58 1.95 -19.37 -23.70
CA ALA A 58 1.19 -20.61 -23.59
C ALA A 58 2.02 -21.76 -23.00
N ASP A 59 3.31 -21.83 -23.33
CA ASP A 59 4.26 -22.83 -22.83
C ASP A 59 4.62 -22.64 -21.35
N GLN A 60 4.32 -21.47 -20.78
CA GLN A 60 4.50 -21.18 -19.36
C GLN A 60 3.34 -21.69 -18.48
N GLN A 61 2.24 -22.17 -19.08
CA GLN A 61 1.07 -22.61 -18.31
C GLN A 61 1.38 -23.72 -17.27
N PRO A 62 2.16 -24.78 -17.58
CA PRO A 62 2.54 -25.76 -16.58
C PRO A 62 3.31 -25.15 -15.40
N LEU A 63 4.18 -24.18 -15.66
CA LEU A 63 4.92 -23.47 -14.60
C LEU A 63 3.98 -22.60 -13.75
N ARG A 64 2.97 -21.96 -14.33
CA ARG A 64 1.95 -21.20 -13.57
C ARG A 64 1.16 -22.13 -12.65
N ASP A 65 0.77 -23.30 -13.15
CA ASP A 65 0.04 -24.30 -12.35
C ASP A 65 0.92 -24.81 -11.20
N ASP A 66 2.20 -25.10 -11.45
CA ASP A 66 3.17 -25.49 -10.42
C ASP A 66 3.29 -24.39 -9.35
N LEU A 67 3.52 -23.14 -9.76
CA LEU A 67 3.67 -22.00 -8.86
C LEU A 67 2.39 -21.76 -8.02
N PHE A 68 1.22 -21.83 -8.64
CA PHE A 68 -0.06 -21.71 -7.92
C PHE A 68 -0.21 -22.81 -6.88
N ASN A 69 0.05 -24.07 -7.25
CA ASN A 69 -0.07 -25.22 -6.36
C ASN A 69 0.98 -25.20 -5.23
N GLU A 70 2.19 -24.71 -5.52
CA GLU A 70 3.24 -24.46 -4.53
C GLU A 70 2.83 -23.39 -3.51
N ILE A 71 2.25 -22.26 -3.95
CA ILE A 71 1.71 -21.23 -3.04
C ILE A 71 0.59 -21.83 -2.18
N LYS A 72 -0.36 -22.50 -2.83
CA LYS A 72 -1.52 -23.11 -2.16
C LYS A 72 -1.09 -24.14 -1.12
N SER A 73 -0.23 -25.10 -1.49
CA SER A 73 0.21 -26.18 -0.60
C SER A 73 0.98 -25.69 0.62
N ARG A 74 1.76 -24.61 0.50
CA ARG A 74 2.47 -23.98 1.62
C ARG A 74 1.55 -23.16 2.53
N THR A 75 0.38 -22.76 2.04
CA THR A 75 -0.57 -21.92 2.78
C THR A 75 -1.55 -22.76 3.61
N VAL A 76 -1.76 -22.39 4.87
CA VAL A 76 -2.86 -22.95 5.67
C VAL A 76 -4.13 -22.17 5.36
N GLU A 77 -5.02 -22.79 4.57
CA GLU A 77 -6.20 -22.11 4.02
C GLU A 77 -7.37 -21.95 5.00
N THR A 78 -7.46 -22.83 6.00
CA THR A 78 -8.44 -22.75 7.09
C THR A 78 -7.72 -22.27 8.34
N ASP A 79 -7.90 -21.00 8.68
CA ASP A 79 -7.12 -20.31 9.71
C ASP A 79 -7.91 -19.17 10.37
N LEU A 80 -7.37 -18.63 11.46
CA LEU A 80 -7.95 -17.55 12.27
C LEU A 80 -6.97 -16.41 12.49
N SER A 81 -7.43 -15.16 12.49
CA SER A 81 -6.63 -14.10 13.12
C SER A 81 -6.55 -14.32 14.64
N VAL A 82 -5.56 -13.71 15.29
CA VAL A 82 -5.55 -13.65 16.76
C VAL A 82 -6.70 -12.72 17.20
N PRO A 83 -7.60 -13.15 18.10
CA PRO A 83 -8.70 -12.31 18.53
C PRO A 83 -8.23 -11.02 19.21
N VAL A 84 -8.83 -9.88 18.84
CA VAL A 84 -8.62 -8.58 19.48
C VAL A 84 -9.82 -8.27 20.37
N ARG A 85 -9.57 -7.79 21.59
CA ARG A 85 -10.63 -7.42 22.52
C ARG A 85 -11.01 -5.97 22.27
N ARG A 86 -12.29 -5.70 22.11
CA ARG A 86 -12.81 -4.34 22.18
C ARG A 86 -14.08 -4.37 23.00
N ARG A 87 -14.06 -3.68 24.14
CA ARG A 87 -15.15 -3.69 25.12
C ARG A 87 -15.51 -5.13 25.51
N GLY A 88 -16.79 -5.49 25.51
CA GLY A 88 -17.31 -6.80 25.90
C GLY A 88 -17.21 -7.90 24.83
N TRP A 89 -16.35 -7.76 23.83
CA TRP A 89 -16.25 -8.70 22.70
C TRP A 89 -14.80 -8.97 22.28
N TRP A 90 -14.58 -10.21 21.84
CA TRP A 90 -13.39 -10.62 21.09
C TRP A 90 -13.75 -10.71 19.61
N TYR A 91 -13.03 -9.97 18.76
CA TYR A 91 -13.21 -9.93 17.31
C TYR A 91 -12.08 -10.67 16.61
N PHE A 92 -12.41 -11.45 15.59
CA PHE A 92 -11.43 -12.19 14.81
C PHE A 92 -11.96 -12.49 13.40
N THR A 93 -11.06 -12.84 12.49
CA THR A 93 -11.41 -13.28 11.15
C THR A 93 -11.22 -14.78 11.00
N ARG A 94 -12.07 -15.40 10.19
CA ARG A 94 -11.89 -16.78 9.71
C ARG A 94 -11.58 -16.79 8.22
N SER A 95 -10.68 -17.67 7.83
CA SER A 95 -10.55 -18.14 6.45
C SER A 95 -10.90 -19.62 6.41
N ALA A 96 -11.42 -20.08 5.27
CA ALA A 96 -11.78 -21.48 5.07
C ALA A 96 -11.27 -21.97 3.72
N GLU A 97 -10.83 -23.22 3.63
CA GLU A 97 -10.40 -23.82 2.37
C GLU A 97 -11.50 -23.73 1.30
N GLY A 98 -11.09 -23.45 0.05
CA GLY A 98 -11.99 -23.22 -1.07
C GLY A 98 -12.74 -21.89 -1.06
N LYS A 99 -12.55 -21.03 -0.04
CA LYS A 99 -13.24 -19.74 0.08
C LYS A 99 -12.29 -18.55 -0.18
N PRO A 100 -12.61 -17.65 -1.12
CA PRO A 100 -11.71 -16.56 -1.51
C PRO A 100 -11.62 -15.40 -0.51
N TYR A 101 -12.63 -15.22 0.35
CA TYR A 101 -12.73 -14.10 1.28
C TYR A 101 -12.84 -14.57 2.73
N THR A 102 -12.51 -13.66 3.66
CA THR A 102 -12.61 -13.92 5.09
C THR A 102 -14.03 -13.69 5.62
N VAL A 103 -14.32 -14.29 6.76
CA VAL A 103 -15.54 -14.07 7.56
C VAL A 103 -15.16 -13.31 8.82
N GLN A 104 -15.84 -12.20 9.08
CA GLN A 104 -15.67 -11.38 10.28
C GLN A 104 -16.54 -11.96 11.40
N CYS A 105 -15.92 -12.39 12.48
CA CYS A 105 -16.58 -13.06 13.60
C CYS A 105 -16.31 -12.34 14.92
N ARG A 106 -17.15 -12.64 15.91
CA ARG A 106 -16.88 -12.29 17.30
C ARG A 106 -17.40 -13.33 18.28
N VAL A 107 -16.92 -13.25 19.51
CA VAL A 107 -17.46 -13.96 20.67
C VAL A 107 -17.47 -13.03 21.87
N LYS A 108 -18.42 -13.22 22.79
CA LYS A 108 -18.51 -12.39 23.99
C LYS A 108 -17.26 -12.52 24.85
N ALA A 109 -16.71 -11.41 25.31
CA ALA A 109 -15.62 -11.40 26.28
C ALA A 109 -16.16 -11.67 27.69
N ALA A 110 -15.33 -12.32 28.51
CA ALA A 110 -15.59 -12.41 29.94
C ALA A 110 -15.05 -11.15 30.62
N ASP A 111 -15.79 -10.63 31.60
CA ASP A 111 -15.36 -9.59 32.52
C ASP A 111 -15.20 -10.24 33.89
N SER A 112 -13.96 -10.60 34.23
CA SER A 112 -13.61 -11.18 35.51
C SER A 112 -13.00 -10.11 36.43
N SER A 113 -12.50 -10.52 37.59
CA SER A 113 -11.71 -9.64 38.45
C SER A 113 -10.20 -9.74 38.17
N ASP A 114 -9.79 -10.49 37.14
CA ASP A 114 -8.41 -10.73 36.75
C ASP A 114 -8.12 -10.09 35.38
N PRO A 115 -7.46 -8.92 35.34
CA PRO A 115 -7.13 -8.23 34.09
C PRO A 115 -6.29 -9.08 33.13
N VAL A 116 -5.45 -9.98 33.64
CA VAL A 116 -4.63 -10.83 32.77
C VAL A 116 -5.50 -11.85 32.05
N ALA A 117 -6.45 -12.46 32.77
CA ALA A 117 -7.42 -13.36 32.18
C ALA A 117 -8.33 -12.63 31.18
N ASP A 118 -8.78 -11.43 31.52
CA ASP A 118 -9.67 -10.62 30.69
C ASP A 118 -9.02 -10.21 29.37
N TRP A 119 -7.74 -9.88 29.36
CA TRP A 119 -7.03 -9.45 28.15
C TRP A 119 -6.24 -10.57 27.47
N THR A 120 -6.42 -11.82 27.89
CA THR A 120 -5.86 -12.98 27.19
C THR A 120 -6.86 -13.48 26.12
N PRO A 121 -6.47 -13.50 24.82
CA PRO A 121 -7.35 -13.96 23.76
C PRO A 121 -7.80 -15.42 23.96
N PRO A 122 -9.07 -15.75 23.63
CA PRO A 122 -9.52 -17.13 23.67
C PRO A 122 -8.77 -18.00 22.66
N VAL A 123 -8.55 -19.27 23.02
CA VAL A 123 -8.03 -20.27 22.09
C VAL A 123 -9.20 -20.85 21.30
N ILE A 124 -9.16 -20.70 19.99
CA ILE A 124 -10.24 -21.10 19.08
C ILE A 124 -9.70 -22.15 18.10
N ASP A 125 -10.44 -23.25 17.90
CA ASP A 125 -10.14 -24.21 16.83
C ASP A 125 -10.51 -23.58 15.47
N PRO A 126 -9.57 -23.42 14.52
CA PRO A 126 -9.89 -22.91 13.19
C PRO A 126 -10.95 -23.71 12.43
N LYS A 127 -11.12 -24.99 12.76
CA LYS A 127 -12.05 -25.90 12.08
C LYS A 127 -13.43 -25.97 12.73
N GLN A 128 -13.61 -25.40 13.92
CA GLN A 128 -14.88 -25.46 14.64
C GLN A 128 -15.29 -24.05 15.11
N PRO A 129 -16.54 -23.63 14.87
CA PRO A 129 -17.06 -22.41 15.48
C PRO A 129 -17.16 -22.58 17.00
N LEU A 130 -17.00 -21.50 17.75
CA LEU A 130 -17.37 -21.51 19.17
C LEU A 130 -18.90 -21.61 19.32
N PRO A 131 -19.42 -22.18 20.42
CA PRO A 131 -20.87 -22.30 20.64
C PRO A 131 -21.63 -20.96 20.53
N ASP A 132 -21.02 -19.86 20.99
CA ASP A 132 -21.59 -18.51 21.00
C ASP A 132 -20.88 -17.57 19.99
N GLU A 133 -20.30 -18.14 18.92
CA GLU A 133 -19.69 -17.35 17.86
C GLU A 133 -20.75 -16.65 17.00
N GLU A 134 -20.59 -15.34 16.81
CA GLU A 134 -21.45 -14.53 15.95
C GLU A 134 -20.71 -14.12 14.68
N VAL A 135 -21.33 -14.38 13.51
CA VAL A 135 -20.84 -13.89 12.21
C VAL A 135 -21.37 -12.47 11.97
N LEU A 136 -20.45 -11.52 11.92
CA LEU A 136 -20.76 -10.12 11.62
C LEU A 136 -20.96 -9.94 10.12
N LEU A 137 -20.01 -10.42 9.33
CA LEU A 137 -19.97 -10.24 7.88
C LEU A 137 -19.28 -11.43 7.21
N ASP A 138 -19.92 -12.04 6.21
CA ASP A 138 -19.31 -13.08 5.38
C ASP A 138 -19.02 -12.53 3.98
N GLY A 139 -17.74 -12.27 3.69
CA GLY A 139 -17.33 -11.77 2.38
C GLY A 139 -17.63 -12.75 1.24
N ASN A 140 -17.71 -14.05 1.51
CA ASN A 140 -18.02 -15.06 0.49
C ASN A 140 -19.49 -15.01 0.10
N ALA A 141 -20.38 -14.81 1.07
CA ALA A 141 -21.81 -14.65 0.81
C ALA A 141 -22.08 -13.34 0.05
N LEU A 142 -21.38 -12.26 0.40
CA LEU A 142 -21.53 -10.96 -0.28
C LEU A 142 -20.98 -10.98 -1.72
N ALA A 143 -19.92 -11.74 -1.98
CA ALA A 143 -19.31 -11.88 -3.29
C ALA A 143 -20.06 -12.84 -4.23
N GLU A 144 -21.05 -13.60 -3.74
CA GLU A 144 -21.70 -14.65 -4.54
C GLU A 144 -22.39 -14.07 -5.79
N GLY A 145 -22.02 -14.61 -6.95
CA GLY A 145 -22.56 -14.18 -8.25
C GLY A 145 -22.08 -12.81 -8.73
N LYS A 146 -21.08 -12.21 -8.08
CA LYS A 146 -20.47 -10.94 -8.48
C LYS A 146 -19.18 -11.18 -9.27
N PRO A 147 -18.89 -10.40 -10.32
CA PRO A 147 -17.64 -10.50 -11.08
C PRO A 147 -16.43 -10.00 -10.27
N PHE A 148 -16.67 -9.06 -9.36
CA PHE A 148 -15.69 -8.49 -8.44
C PHE A 148 -16.34 -8.29 -7.08
N PHE A 149 -15.53 -8.32 -6.02
CA PHE A 149 -15.94 -7.97 -4.67
C PHE A 149 -14.78 -7.39 -3.89
N SER A 150 -15.00 -6.26 -3.23
CA SER A 150 -14.09 -5.65 -2.26
C SER A 150 -14.88 -5.06 -1.10
N LEU A 151 -14.32 -5.16 0.11
CA LEU A 151 -14.83 -4.50 1.31
C LEU A 151 -14.06 -3.19 1.49
N GLY A 152 -14.74 -2.05 1.33
CA GLY A 152 -14.13 -0.71 1.46
C GLY A 152 -14.02 -0.22 2.91
N GLY A 153 -14.77 -0.80 3.82
CA GLY A 153 -14.74 -0.36 5.20
C GLY A 153 -15.76 -1.07 6.06
N MET A 154 -15.50 -1.07 7.37
CA MET A 154 -16.38 -1.63 8.37
C MET A 154 -16.21 -0.86 9.67
N ALA A 155 -17.31 -0.43 10.28
CA ALA A 155 -17.33 0.22 11.57
C ALA A 155 -18.41 -0.41 12.46
N LEU A 156 -18.06 -0.62 13.73
CA LEU A 156 -19.02 -1.01 14.76
C LEU A 156 -19.36 0.21 15.59
N ASN A 157 -20.62 0.29 16.00
CA ASN A 157 -21.03 1.27 17.00
C ASN A 157 -20.50 0.91 18.39
N GLU A 158 -20.63 1.82 19.35
CA GLU A 158 -20.08 1.67 20.70
C GLU A 158 -20.62 0.44 21.44
N GLU A 159 -21.92 0.12 21.31
CA GLU A 159 -22.50 -1.08 21.95
C GLU A 159 -22.17 -2.37 21.20
N GLY A 160 -21.62 -2.29 19.98
CA GLY A 160 -21.40 -3.43 19.10
C GLY A 160 -22.70 -4.08 18.62
N ASN A 161 -23.80 -3.36 18.52
CA ASN A 161 -25.07 -3.92 18.03
C ASN A 161 -25.42 -3.48 16.60
N LEU A 162 -24.72 -2.48 16.07
CA LEU A 162 -24.85 -2.02 14.69
C LEU A 162 -23.50 -2.14 13.98
N LEU A 163 -23.56 -2.54 12.71
CA LEU A 163 -22.42 -2.64 11.81
C LEU A 163 -22.69 -1.79 10.57
N ALA A 164 -21.86 -0.78 10.35
CA ALA A 164 -21.76 -0.10 9.06
C ALA A 164 -20.68 -0.81 8.24
N TYR A 165 -20.96 -1.11 6.98
CA TYR A 165 -19.97 -1.66 6.06
C TYR A 165 -20.23 -1.17 4.63
N CYS A 166 -19.19 -1.06 3.82
CA CYS A 166 -19.33 -0.64 2.43
C CYS A 166 -18.59 -1.58 1.46
N VAL A 167 -19.19 -1.86 0.31
CA VAL A 167 -18.68 -2.84 -0.67
C VAL A 167 -18.66 -2.29 -2.09
N ASP A 168 -17.68 -2.76 -2.87
CA ASP A 168 -17.49 -2.47 -4.29
C ASP A 168 -17.56 -3.79 -5.07
N ASN A 169 -18.37 -3.82 -6.12
CA ASN A 169 -18.57 -4.99 -7.00
C ASN A 169 -18.11 -4.76 -8.46
N ALA A 170 -17.44 -3.64 -8.73
CA ALA A 170 -16.96 -3.23 -10.05
C ALA A 170 -15.44 -2.98 -10.11
N GLY A 171 -14.80 -2.74 -8.95
CA GLY A 171 -13.35 -2.50 -8.86
C GLY A 171 -12.95 -1.05 -9.10
N ASP A 172 -13.90 -0.11 -9.14
CA ASP A 172 -13.65 1.32 -9.35
C ASP A 172 -13.51 2.12 -8.04
N GLU A 173 -13.47 1.43 -6.91
CA GLU A 173 -13.30 2.01 -5.57
C GLU A 173 -14.42 3.02 -5.20
N ARG A 174 -15.63 2.81 -5.76
CA ARG A 174 -16.87 3.46 -5.30
C ARG A 174 -17.74 2.44 -4.60
N PHE A 175 -18.03 2.69 -3.33
CA PHE A 175 -18.67 1.69 -2.46
C PHE A 175 -20.14 2.03 -2.22
N THR A 176 -20.96 0.99 -2.01
CA THR A 176 -22.29 1.13 -1.41
C THR A 176 -22.19 0.77 0.06
N LEU A 177 -22.60 1.70 0.93
CA LEU A 177 -22.68 1.56 2.38
C LEU A 177 -24.02 0.97 2.80
N TYR A 178 -23.96 0.02 3.73
CA TYR A 178 -25.10 -0.63 4.36
C TYR A 178 -24.97 -0.60 5.88
N ILE A 179 -26.11 -0.58 6.57
CA ILE A 179 -26.18 -0.74 8.02
C ILE A 179 -26.86 -2.06 8.36
N LYS A 180 -26.22 -2.86 9.23
CA LYS A 180 -26.75 -4.14 9.72
C LYS A 180 -26.98 -4.10 11.21
N ASP A 181 -28.18 -4.49 11.64
CA ASP A 181 -28.48 -4.75 13.05
C ASP A 181 -28.00 -6.15 13.42
N LEU A 182 -26.97 -6.23 14.26
CA LEU A 182 -26.35 -7.48 14.68
C LEU A 182 -27.22 -8.29 15.64
N ARG A 183 -28.24 -7.68 16.25
CA ARG A 183 -29.18 -8.37 17.16
C ARG A 183 -30.19 -9.22 16.37
N THR A 184 -30.57 -8.75 15.19
CA THR A 184 -31.56 -9.42 14.32
C THR A 184 -30.91 -10.10 13.12
N GLY A 185 -29.69 -9.69 12.77
CA GLY A 185 -28.98 -10.10 11.54
C GLY A 185 -29.48 -9.40 10.28
N GLN A 186 -30.45 -8.48 10.38
CA GLN A 186 -31.08 -7.82 9.24
C GLN A 186 -30.39 -6.51 8.87
N LEU A 187 -30.42 -6.17 7.59
CA LEU A 187 -30.07 -4.82 7.14
C LEU A 187 -31.16 -3.83 7.55
N LEU A 188 -30.75 -2.65 7.99
CA LEU A 188 -31.63 -1.50 8.10
C LEU A 188 -31.96 -0.97 6.68
N PRO A 189 -32.99 -0.12 6.53
CA PRO A 189 -33.35 0.46 5.23
C PRO A 189 -32.28 1.39 4.64
N ASP A 190 -31.33 1.82 5.45
CA ASP A 190 -30.26 2.75 5.10
C ASP A 190 -29.28 2.13 4.09
N VAL A 191 -29.24 2.73 2.89
CA VAL A 191 -28.34 2.37 1.79
C VAL A 191 -27.82 3.65 1.15
N ILE A 192 -26.50 3.78 1.04
CA ILE A 192 -25.86 5.01 0.57
C ILE A 192 -24.82 4.63 -0.49
N ASP A 193 -25.03 5.10 -1.71
CA ASP A 193 -24.14 4.84 -2.85
C ASP A 193 -23.03 5.89 -2.98
N GLY A 194 -21.93 5.52 -3.63
CA GLY A 194 -20.86 6.45 -3.98
C GLY A 194 -20.01 6.90 -2.79
N VAL A 195 -19.98 6.09 -1.72
CA VAL A 195 -19.10 6.36 -0.59
C VAL A 195 -17.66 5.94 -0.92
N PHE A 196 -16.72 6.58 -0.24
CA PHE A 196 -15.31 6.23 -0.25
C PHE A 196 -14.95 5.34 0.95
N TYR A 197 -13.67 5.00 1.08
CA TYR A 197 -13.14 4.34 2.28
C TYR A 197 -13.38 5.20 3.54
N GLY A 198 -13.48 4.51 4.69
CA GLY A 198 -13.60 5.14 6.01
C GLY A 198 -15.05 5.31 6.47
N LEU A 199 -15.37 4.77 7.64
CA LEU A 199 -16.69 4.82 8.27
C LEU A 199 -16.51 5.02 9.78
N ALA A 200 -17.36 5.85 10.40
CA ALA A 200 -17.42 5.97 11.85
C ALA A 200 -18.86 6.19 12.33
N PHE A 201 -19.21 5.61 13.47
CA PHE A 201 -20.45 5.96 14.17
C PHE A 201 -20.22 7.15 15.10
N SER A 202 -21.25 7.97 15.28
CA SER A 202 -21.35 8.87 16.43
C SER A 202 -21.42 8.07 17.74
N PRO A 203 -21.00 8.66 18.89
CA PRO A 203 -21.03 7.97 20.19
C PRO A 203 -22.41 7.45 20.60
N ASP A 204 -23.48 8.15 20.21
CA ASP A 204 -24.87 7.78 20.49
C ASP A 204 -25.46 6.79 19.45
N SER A 205 -24.65 6.38 18.47
CA SER A 205 -25.01 5.48 17.37
C SER A 205 -26.14 5.97 16.46
N SER A 206 -26.50 7.26 16.52
CA SER A 206 -27.58 7.82 15.69
C SER A 206 -27.13 8.24 14.29
N THR A 207 -25.82 8.42 14.10
CA THR A 207 -25.23 8.98 12.89
C THR A 207 -24.03 8.15 12.43
N VAL A 208 -23.86 8.02 11.11
CA VAL A 208 -22.67 7.47 10.47
C VAL A 208 -21.98 8.55 9.66
N PHE A 209 -20.69 8.74 9.90
CA PHE A 209 -19.81 9.59 9.12
C PHE A 209 -19.15 8.78 8.02
N TYR A 210 -19.10 9.34 6.82
CA TYR A 210 -18.49 8.73 5.65
C TYR A 210 -17.93 9.80 4.72
N THR A 211 -16.99 9.39 3.88
CA THR A 211 -16.37 10.26 2.88
C THR A 211 -16.97 9.98 1.50
N VAL A 212 -17.03 10.99 0.63
CA VAL A 212 -17.31 10.83 -0.79
C VAL A 212 -16.19 11.45 -1.63
N VAL A 213 -16.07 10.99 -2.87
CA VAL A 213 -15.11 11.52 -3.84
C VAL A 213 -15.77 12.52 -4.80
N ASP A 214 -14.98 13.44 -5.33
CA ASP A 214 -15.38 14.30 -6.45
C ASP A 214 -15.21 13.58 -7.82
N GLU A 215 -15.41 14.33 -8.91
CA GLU A 215 -15.32 13.80 -10.28
C GLU A 215 -13.92 13.28 -10.64
N THR A 216 -12.87 13.75 -9.94
CA THR A 216 -11.48 13.32 -10.10
C THR A 216 -11.09 12.24 -9.08
N TRP A 217 -12.08 11.53 -8.53
CA TRP A 217 -11.87 10.44 -7.57
C TRP A 217 -11.14 10.88 -6.27
N ARG A 218 -11.07 12.18 -5.99
CA ARG A 218 -10.43 12.70 -4.78
C ARG A 218 -11.44 12.76 -3.63
N PRO A 219 -11.14 12.20 -2.45
CA PRO A 219 -12.00 12.37 -1.29
C PRO A 219 -11.99 13.84 -0.88
N ASN A 220 -13.15 14.48 -0.96
CA ASN A 220 -13.26 15.93 -0.78
C ASN A 220 -14.36 16.35 0.20
N ARG A 221 -15.29 15.47 0.55
CA ARG A 221 -16.39 15.79 1.48
C ARG A 221 -16.59 14.70 2.50
N ILE A 222 -16.82 15.11 3.73
CA ILE A 222 -17.29 14.26 4.82
C ILE A 222 -18.76 14.58 5.06
N LEU A 223 -19.59 13.54 5.01
CA LEU A 223 -21.02 13.61 5.20
C LEU A 223 -21.42 12.87 6.48
N ALA A 224 -22.52 13.32 7.09
CA ALA A 224 -23.14 12.71 8.25
C ALA A 224 -24.53 12.19 7.88
N HIS A 225 -24.67 10.86 7.90
CA HIS A 225 -25.93 10.18 7.67
C HIS A 225 -26.64 9.88 8.98
N ARG A 226 -27.85 10.41 9.17
CA ARG A 226 -28.69 10.07 10.32
C ARG A 226 -29.49 8.81 10.01
N LEU A 227 -29.39 7.80 10.88
CA LEU A 227 -30.08 6.52 10.66
C LEU A 227 -31.60 6.71 10.55
N GLY A 228 -32.17 6.06 9.54
CA GLY A 228 -33.59 6.07 9.20
C GLY A 228 -34.03 7.26 8.34
N THR A 229 -33.12 8.14 7.90
CA THR A 229 -33.43 9.25 6.99
C THR A 229 -33.03 8.96 5.55
N ASP A 230 -33.57 9.72 4.60
CA ASP A 230 -33.13 9.65 3.20
C ASP A 230 -31.70 10.20 3.07
N ALA A 231 -30.81 9.49 2.37
CA ALA A 231 -29.42 9.91 2.15
C ALA A 231 -29.31 11.28 1.45
N ALA A 232 -30.34 11.71 0.72
CA ALA A 232 -30.41 13.05 0.15
C ALA A 232 -30.51 14.17 1.21
N GLN A 233 -30.76 13.83 2.48
CA GLN A 233 -30.81 14.75 3.62
C GLN A 233 -29.51 14.73 4.45
N ASP A 234 -28.51 13.95 4.04
CA ASP A 234 -27.24 13.85 4.75
C ASP A 234 -26.56 15.22 4.85
N GLN A 235 -25.98 15.49 6.01
CA GLN A 235 -25.42 16.79 6.33
C GLN A 235 -23.95 16.86 5.93
N LEU A 236 -23.55 17.95 5.29
CA LEU A 236 -22.14 18.25 5.06
C LEU A 236 -21.46 18.62 6.38
N VAL A 237 -20.45 17.83 6.74
CA VAL A 237 -19.61 18.08 7.93
C VAL A 237 -18.40 18.92 7.56
N PHE A 238 -17.72 18.56 6.47
CA PHE A 238 -16.51 19.25 6.01
C PHE A 238 -16.34 19.08 4.49
N GLU A 239 -15.81 20.11 3.83
CA GLU A 239 -15.51 20.11 2.41
C GLU A 239 -14.12 20.72 2.15
N GLU A 240 -13.27 19.96 1.45
CA GLU A 240 -11.96 20.39 0.98
C GLU A 240 -12.04 20.83 -0.49
N ASN A 241 -11.84 22.13 -0.71
CA ASN A 241 -11.98 22.76 -2.02
C ASN A 241 -10.67 22.85 -2.80
N ASP A 242 -9.52 22.64 -2.16
CA ASP A 242 -8.23 22.59 -2.83
C ASP A 242 -8.05 21.22 -3.50
N PRO A 243 -7.97 21.13 -4.85
CA PRO A 243 -7.82 19.86 -5.55
C PRO A 243 -6.47 19.17 -5.26
N GLY A 244 -5.49 19.89 -4.72
CA GLY A 244 -4.21 19.35 -4.28
C GLY A 244 -4.24 18.76 -2.87
N MET A 245 -5.42 18.61 -2.25
CA MET A 245 -5.58 18.12 -0.89
C MET A 245 -6.45 16.87 -0.81
N TRP A 246 -5.98 15.90 -0.03
CA TRP A 246 -6.67 14.65 0.29
C TRP A 246 -7.38 14.76 1.63
N LEU A 247 -8.70 14.57 1.65
CA LEU A 247 -9.50 14.62 2.87
C LEU A 247 -9.67 13.22 3.48
N GLY A 248 -9.53 13.14 4.80
CA GLY A 248 -9.84 11.96 5.60
C GLY A 248 -10.32 12.33 6.99
N PHE A 249 -10.75 11.32 7.73
CA PHE A 249 -11.06 11.47 9.15
C PHE A 249 -10.77 10.20 9.92
N ASP A 250 -10.56 10.38 11.22
CA ASP A 250 -10.46 9.32 12.22
C ASP A 250 -11.24 9.71 13.48
N LEU A 251 -11.38 8.77 14.41
CA LEU A 251 -11.90 9.06 15.76
C LEU A 251 -10.73 9.25 16.74
N SER A 252 -10.89 10.16 17.69
CA SER A 252 -10.00 10.25 18.84
C SER A 252 -9.93 8.93 19.61
N PRO A 253 -8.88 8.67 20.41
CA PRO A 253 -8.76 7.42 21.18
C PRO A 253 -9.95 7.11 22.10
N ASP A 254 -10.60 8.13 22.65
CA ASP A 254 -11.83 8.00 23.45
C ASP A 254 -13.13 8.03 22.64
N ARG A 255 -13.01 8.15 21.31
CA ARG A 255 -14.06 8.08 20.28
C ARG A 255 -15.12 9.17 20.41
N LYS A 256 -14.80 10.26 21.10
CA LYS A 256 -15.70 11.40 21.34
C LYS A 256 -15.49 12.54 20.36
N THR A 257 -14.42 12.49 19.57
CA THR A 257 -14.06 13.55 18.63
C THR A 257 -13.80 12.94 17.26
N LEU A 258 -14.35 13.56 16.23
CA LEU A 258 -13.97 13.30 14.84
C LEU A 258 -12.76 14.17 14.51
N MET A 259 -11.62 13.54 14.24
CA MET A 259 -10.40 14.21 13.78
C MET A 259 -10.48 14.28 12.26
N ILE A 260 -10.47 15.49 11.71
CA ILE A 260 -10.60 15.74 10.27
C ILE A 260 -9.23 16.19 9.77
N SER A 261 -8.64 15.44 8.84
CA SER A 261 -7.32 15.73 8.30
C SER A 261 -7.44 16.00 6.80
N SER A 262 -6.86 17.10 6.36
CA SER A 262 -6.73 17.46 4.95
C SER A 262 -5.26 17.71 4.65
N GLY A 263 -4.68 17.05 3.66
CA GLY A 263 -3.25 17.20 3.39
C GLY A 263 -2.77 16.60 2.10
N ASN A 264 -1.50 16.84 1.83
CA ASN A 264 -0.76 16.23 0.73
C ASN A 264 0.64 15.82 1.19
N SER A 265 1.52 15.48 0.25
CA SER A 265 2.87 15.01 0.58
C SER A 265 3.80 16.10 1.13
N GLU A 266 3.40 17.36 1.24
CA GLU A 266 4.22 18.47 1.73
C GLU A 266 3.70 19.12 3.01
N TYR A 267 2.40 19.16 3.24
CA TYR A 267 1.81 19.75 4.43
C TYR A 267 0.39 19.24 4.67
N SER A 268 -0.08 19.41 5.90
CA SER A 268 -1.44 19.04 6.31
C SER A 268 -2.10 20.15 7.13
N GLU A 269 -3.41 19.98 7.31
CA GLU A 269 -4.29 20.69 8.22
C GLU A 269 -5.08 19.66 9.03
N THR A 270 -5.24 19.92 10.32
CA THR A 270 -6.11 19.09 11.16
C THR A 270 -7.12 19.97 11.87
N SER A 271 -8.38 19.58 11.76
CA SER A 271 -9.51 20.12 12.50
C SER A 271 -10.18 19.02 13.33
N MET A 272 -11.07 19.39 14.24
CA MET A 272 -11.81 18.46 15.08
C MET A 272 -13.28 18.83 15.20
N LEU A 273 -14.13 17.83 15.39
CA LEU A 273 -15.55 17.99 15.73
C LEU A 273 -15.86 17.20 17.01
N ASP A 274 -16.30 17.89 18.07
CA ASP A 274 -16.73 17.25 19.33
C ASP A 274 -18.10 16.58 19.14
N LEU A 275 -18.11 15.24 19.10
CA LEU A 275 -19.31 14.43 18.86
C LEU A 275 -20.20 14.28 20.10
N THR A 276 -19.82 14.87 21.23
CA THR A 276 -20.60 14.82 22.49
C THR A 276 -21.46 16.06 22.71
N ARG A 277 -21.27 17.10 21.88
CA ARG A 277 -22.04 18.35 21.95
C ARG A 277 -23.04 18.42 20.81
N ASP A 278 -24.28 18.78 21.15
CA ASP A 278 -25.28 19.09 20.13
C ASP A 278 -24.85 20.35 19.36
N GLN A 279 -25.02 20.33 18.04
CA GLN A 279 -24.64 21.43 17.13
C GLN A 279 -23.19 21.91 17.27
N ALA A 280 -22.24 20.99 17.54
CA ALA A 280 -20.82 21.33 17.53
C ALA A 280 -20.37 21.86 16.16
N GLU A 281 -19.49 22.86 16.18
CA GLU A 281 -18.81 23.36 14.98
C GLU A 281 -17.43 22.71 14.84
N VAL A 282 -16.96 22.59 13.60
CA VAL A 282 -15.60 22.13 13.32
C VAL A 282 -14.61 23.19 13.80
N ALA A 283 -13.68 22.79 14.67
CA ALA A 283 -12.64 23.64 15.22
C ALA A 283 -11.27 23.28 14.65
N LEU A 284 -10.54 24.27 14.17
CA LEU A 284 -9.18 24.09 13.66
C LEU A 284 -8.20 23.79 14.80
N LEU A 285 -7.31 22.82 14.61
CA LEU A 285 -6.21 22.52 15.54
C LEU A 285 -4.85 22.94 14.97
N VAL A 286 -4.52 22.58 13.75
CA VAL A 286 -3.23 22.96 13.15
C VAL A 286 -3.49 23.45 11.72
N PRO A 287 -3.23 24.75 11.44
CA PRO A 287 -3.55 25.37 10.15
C PRO A 287 -2.56 24.94 9.06
N ARG A 288 -3.07 24.74 7.82
CA ARG A 288 -2.19 24.50 6.65
C ARG A 288 -1.15 25.59 6.41
N GLY A 289 -1.41 26.81 6.88
CA GLY A 289 -0.51 27.96 6.76
C GLY A 289 0.86 27.77 7.43
N LEU A 290 0.99 26.82 8.36
CA LEU A 290 2.28 26.45 8.95
C LEU A 290 3.18 25.67 7.97
N ARG A 291 2.59 25.05 6.93
CA ARG A 291 3.27 24.16 5.98
C ARG A 291 4.11 23.09 6.68
N VAL A 292 3.49 22.37 7.60
CA VAL A 292 4.07 21.24 8.32
C VAL A 292 3.24 20.00 8.07
N LEU A 293 3.90 18.87 7.85
CA LEU A 293 3.26 17.56 7.97
C LEU A 293 3.13 17.22 9.45
N HIS A 294 1.94 16.78 9.84
CA HIS A 294 1.68 16.42 11.22
C HIS A 294 0.57 15.38 11.38
N GLY A 295 0.61 14.65 12.49
CA GLY A 295 -0.47 13.85 13.04
C GLY A 295 -0.76 14.26 14.49
N ILE A 296 -2.01 14.12 14.93
CA ILE A 296 -2.46 14.56 16.26
C ILE A 296 -3.17 13.42 16.99
N ASP A 297 -2.65 13.07 18.17
CA ASP A 297 -3.34 12.20 19.13
C ASP A 297 -3.83 13.02 20.32
N LEU A 298 -5.16 13.14 20.46
CA LEU A 298 -5.74 13.78 21.64
C LEU A 298 -5.49 12.93 22.88
N MET A 299 -5.11 13.57 23.99
CA MET A 299 -4.94 12.91 25.29
C MET A 299 -6.21 13.12 26.13
N PRO A 300 -7.09 12.11 26.25
CA PRO A 300 -8.40 12.29 26.87
C PRO A 300 -8.31 12.74 28.33
N GLY A 301 -9.07 13.78 28.68
CA GLY A 301 -9.16 14.29 30.06
C GLY A 301 -8.00 15.18 30.52
N THR A 302 -6.96 15.38 29.71
CA THR A 302 -5.80 16.23 30.09
C THR A 302 -5.89 17.65 29.53
N GLY A 303 -6.67 17.86 28.47
CA GLY A 303 -6.67 19.13 27.72
C GLY A 303 -5.41 19.33 26.88
N GLN A 304 -4.70 18.24 26.55
CA GLN A 304 -3.48 18.26 25.75
C GLN A 304 -3.60 17.31 24.54
N ALA A 305 -2.67 17.47 23.60
CA ALA A 305 -2.48 16.60 22.46
C ALA A 305 -0.99 16.29 22.26
N LEU A 306 -0.71 15.09 21.76
CA LEU A 306 0.58 14.75 21.16
C LEU A 306 0.53 15.06 19.67
N ILE A 307 1.59 15.68 19.18
CA ILE A 307 1.71 16.11 17.80
C ILE A 307 3.02 15.53 17.27
N THR A 308 2.92 14.58 16.34
CA THR A 308 4.06 14.16 15.52
C THR A 308 4.17 15.15 14.37
N HIS A 309 5.29 15.83 14.18
CA HIS A 309 5.40 16.87 13.15
C HIS A 309 6.81 17.07 12.59
N ASP A 310 6.89 17.61 11.37
CA ASP A 310 8.15 17.84 10.65
C ASP A 310 8.73 19.26 10.78
N TYR A 311 8.14 20.13 11.60
CA TYR A 311 8.64 21.50 11.84
C TYR A 311 10.12 21.50 12.24
N GLN A 312 11.00 21.95 11.33
CA GLN A 312 12.46 21.91 11.47
C GLN A 312 13.03 20.52 11.82
N ALA A 313 12.29 19.46 11.47
CA ALA A 313 12.55 18.08 11.83
C ALA A 313 12.08 17.17 10.69
N PRO A 314 12.83 17.04 9.59
CA PRO A 314 12.37 16.27 8.42
C PRO A 314 12.00 14.82 8.74
N ASN A 315 12.64 14.18 9.72
CA ASN A 315 12.30 12.84 10.20
C ASN A 315 11.27 12.81 11.34
N ASN A 316 10.53 13.90 11.49
CA ASN A 316 9.60 14.20 12.57
C ASN A 316 10.23 14.31 13.96
N MET A 317 9.50 15.00 14.83
CA MET A 317 9.64 14.96 16.29
C MET A 317 8.24 14.77 16.89
N VAL A 318 8.16 14.44 18.19
CA VAL A 318 6.88 14.42 18.92
C VAL A 318 6.88 15.51 19.97
N SER A 319 5.83 16.32 19.97
CA SER A 319 5.65 17.41 20.91
C SER A 319 4.30 17.31 21.64
N LEU A 320 4.28 17.76 22.88
CA LEU A 320 3.08 17.93 23.69
C LEU A 320 2.62 19.39 23.60
N ALA A 321 1.33 19.60 23.35
CA ALA A 321 0.72 20.92 23.32
C ALA A 321 -0.61 20.92 24.09
N ALA A 322 -0.89 21.99 24.83
CA ALA A 322 -2.23 22.22 25.35
C ALA A 322 -3.17 22.61 24.19
N LEU A 323 -4.44 22.21 24.26
CA LEU A 323 -5.40 22.47 23.19
C LEU A 323 -5.65 23.96 22.95
N ASP A 324 -5.43 24.81 23.94
CA ASP A 324 -5.53 26.28 23.81
C ASP A 324 -4.30 26.93 23.14
N GLN A 325 -3.21 26.17 22.92
CA GLN A 325 -2.05 26.57 22.13
C GLN A 325 -2.20 26.23 20.63
N LEU A 326 -3.30 25.55 20.28
CA LEU A 326 -3.63 25.14 18.92
C LEU A 326 -4.63 26.13 18.27
N GLY A 327 -4.94 25.89 17.01
CA GLY A 327 -5.81 26.72 16.19
C GLY A 327 -5.06 27.66 15.26
N GLN A 328 -5.73 28.70 14.79
CA GLN A 328 -5.24 29.57 13.71
C GLN A 328 -3.89 30.23 13.99
N ASP A 329 -3.60 30.52 15.27
CA ASP A 329 -2.37 31.18 15.72
C ASP A 329 -1.35 30.22 16.34
N ALA A 330 -1.48 28.90 16.07
CA ALA A 330 -0.58 27.87 16.59
C ALA A 330 0.88 28.17 16.23
N LYS A 331 1.77 27.95 17.20
CA LYS A 331 3.22 28.20 17.07
C LYS A 331 3.99 26.94 17.45
N PRO A 332 4.46 26.15 16.47
CA PRO A 332 5.20 24.92 16.73
C PRO A 332 6.40 25.10 17.67
N GLU A 333 7.02 26.29 17.69
CA GLU A 333 8.15 26.60 18.58
C GLU A 333 7.78 26.66 20.07
N GLN A 334 6.48 26.75 20.38
CA GLN A 334 5.96 26.78 21.75
C GLN A 334 5.49 25.40 22.23
N TRP A 335 5.39 24.42 21.33
CA TRP A 335 5.07 23.06 21.71
C TRP A 335 6.25 22.44 22.44
N GLN A 336 5.93 21.63 23.45
CA GLN A 336 6.95 21.02 24.28
C GLN A 336 7.43 19.72 23.63
N THR A 337 8.64 19.72 23.07
CA THR A 337 9.23 18.49 22.51
C THR A 337 9.40 17.41 23.59
N VAL A 338 8.82 16.23 23.35
CA VAL A 338 8.93 15.04 24.21
C VAL A 338 9.75 13.92 23.58
N VAL A 339 9.78 13.85 22.24
CA VAL A 339 10.71 13.00 21.47
C VAL A 339 11.39 13.90 20.45
N ALA A 340 12.70 14.07 20.58
CA ALA A 340 13.46 14.94 19.70
C ALA A 340 13.70 14.29 18.32
N HIS A 341 13.91 15.14 17.32
CA HIS A 341 14.27 14.72 15.97
C HIS A 341 15.68 14.10 15.90
N GLU A 342 15.82 13.05 15.09
CA GLU A 342 17.11 12.45 14.73
C GLU A 342 17.24 12.25 13.20
N ASN A 343 18.44 12.50 12.67
CA ASN A 343 18.68 12.33 11.22
C ASN A 343 18.61 10.87 10.74
N THR A 344 18.74 9.91 11.65
CA THR A 344 18.81 8.47 11.33
C THR A 344 17.55 7.69 11.69
N THR A 345 16.60 8.35 12.39
CA THR A 345 15.40 7.72 12.91
C THR A 345 14.21 8.56 12.49
N LYS A 346 13.33 8.03 11.63
CA LYS A 346 12.07 8.68 11.29
C LYS A 346 10.98 8.23 12.24
N ILE A 347 10.25 9.17 12.82
CA ILE A 347 9.04 8.87 13.60
C ILE A 347 7.87 8.88 12.61
N GLU A 348 7.26 7.72 12.37
CA GLU A 348 6.16 7.58 11.40
C GLU A 348 4.82 8.04 12.02
N GLY A 349 4.66 7.88 13.33
CA GLY A 349 3.47 8.32 14.04
C GLY A 349 3.41 7.83 15.48
N THR A 350 2.32 8.19 16.15
CA THR A 350 2.03 7.83 17.53
C THR A 350 0.69 7.12 17.65
N ALA A 351 0.54 6.37 18.74
CA ALA A 351 -0.73 5.90 19.26
C ALA A 351 -0.69 5.96 20.80
N LEU A 352 -1.85 5.85 21.44
CA LEU A 352 -1.98 6.00 22.89
C LEU A 352 -2.71 4.82 23.54
N THR A 353 -2.19 4.36 24.67
CA THR A 353 -3.01 3.75 25.72
C THR A 353 -3.16 4.73 26.88
N GLY A 354 -3.95 4.39 27.89
CA GLY A 354 -4.07 5.17 29.13
C GLY A 354 -2.79 5.21 29.97
N SER A 355 -1.72 4.51 29.56
CA SER A 355 -0.45 4.45 30.30
C SER A 355 0.78 4.75 29.47
N HIS A 356 0.74 4.62 28.13
CA HIS A 356 1.92 4.74 27.27
C HIS A 356 1.61 5.48 25.96
N VAL A 357 2.61 6.22 25.47
CA VAL A 357 2.77 6.56 24.06
C VAL A 357 3.44 5.38 23.35
N ILE A 358 2.87 4.96 22.24
CA ILE A 358 3.47 4.02 21.31
C ILE A 358 4.00 4.81 20.13
N LEU A 359 5.27 4.61 19.80
CA LEU A 359 5.92 5.21 18.64
C LEU A 359 6.11 4.13 17.58
N SER A 360 5.66 4.40 16.36
CA SER A 360 6.15 3.71 15.17
C SER A 360 7.34 4.49 14.64
N VAL A 361 8.51 3.84 14.55
CA VAL A 361 9.74 4.48 14.09
C VAL A 361 10.41 3.65 13.00
N ARG A 362 11.16 4.32 12.14
CA ARG A 362 11.98 3.69 11.10
C ARG A 362 13.44 4.02 11.33
N ARG A 363 14.27 2.99 11.40
CA ARG A 363 15.73 3.11 11.52
C ARG A 363 16.39 1.97 10.78
N ASP A 364 17.44 2.30 10.03
CA ASP A 364 18.19 1.34 9.23
C ASP A 364 17.28 0.50 8.31
N THR A 365 16.41 1.16 7.52
CA THR A 365 15.45 0.53 6.57
C THR A 365 14.37 -0.38 7.18
N CYS A 366 14.27 -0.48 8.51
CA CYS A 366 13.30 -1.32 9.19
C CYS A 366 12.31 -0.49 10.01
N GLU A 367 11.02 -0.85 9.97
CA GLU A 367 10.02 -0.34 10.91
C GLU A 367 10.15 -1.04 12.28
N ARG A 368 10.03 -0.27 13.36
CA ARG A 368 10.21 -0.66 14.75
C ARG A 368 9.16 -0.01 15.64
N VAL A 369 8.92 -0.60 16.81
CA VAL A 369 8.01 -0.07 17.83
C VAL A 369 8.80 0.37 19.05
N GLN A 370 8.51 1.56 19.57
CA GLN A 370 9.04 2.03 20.84
C GLN A 370 7.91 2.48 21.77
N LEU A 371 8.17 2.46 23.08
CA LEU A 371 7.21 2.80 24.12
C LEU A 371 7.77 3.88 25.05
N ILE A 372 6.94 4.86 25.41
CA ILE A 372 7.24 5.84 26.44
C ILE A 372 6.06 5.88 27.42
N PRO A 373 6.27 5.67 28.73
CA PRO A 373 5.23 5.87 29.73
C PRO A 373 4.65 7.30 29.67
N LEU A 374 3.35 7.43 29.85
CA LEU A 374 2.70 8.74 30.02
C LEU A 374 3.08 9.38 31.36
N GLU A 375 3.39 8.58 32.37
CA GLU A 375 3.90 9.07 33.65
C GLU A 375 5.23 9.82 33.44
N GLY A 376 5.27 11.08 33.89
CA GLY A 376 6.45 11.95 33.74
C GLY A 376 6.72 12.46 32.32
N LEU A 377 5.88 12.13 31.31
CA LEU A 377 6.03 12.61 29.94
C LEU A 377 6.08 14.14 29.89
N GLY A 378 7.06 14.70 29.19
CA GLY A 378 7.29 16.15 29.16
C GLY A 378 7.83 16.73 30.47
N THR A 379 8.33 15.92 31.39
CA THR A 379 8.99 16.42 32.61
C THR A 379 10.43 15.92 32.68
N VAL A 380 11.18 16.39 33.67
CA VAL A 380 12.53 15.87 33.98
C VAL A 380 12.53 14.40 34.41
N GLU A 381 11.35 13.85 34.74
CA GLU A 381 11.16 12.45 35.15
C GLU A 381 10.78 11.53 33.98
N GLN A 382 10.67 12.06 32.74
CA GLN A 382 10.33 11.26 31.57
C GLN A 382 11.29 10.08 31.39
N ALA A 383 10.74 8.88 31.33
CA ALA A 383 11.52 7.68 31.05
C ALA A 383 12.00 7.65 29.58
N PRO A 384 13.15 7.01 29.29
CA PRO A 384 13.61 6.84 27.92
C PRO A 384 12.65 5.93 27.13
N ALA A 385 12.64 6.10 25.80
CA ALA A 385 11.92 5.21 24.91
C ALA A 385 12.47 3.77 25.02
N LEU A 386 11.57 2.81 25.11
CA LEU A 386 11.89 1.39 25.20
C LEU A 386 11.53 0.66 23.90
N GLU A 387 12.49 -0.07 23.34
CA GLU A 387 12.30 -0.88 22.14
C GLU A 387 12.31 -2.38 22.51
N PRO A 388 11.23 -3.14 22.23
CA PRO A 388 11.24 -4.59 22.37
C PRO A 388 12.34 -5.22 21.51
N GLN A 389 13.01 -6.24 22.05
CA GLN A 389 14.09 -6.93 21.35
C GLN A 389 13.51 -8.03 20.45
N PHE A 390 13.98 -8.06 19.20
CA PHE A 390 13.64 -9.07 18.20
C PHE A 390 14.91 -9.78 17.71
N GLU A 391 14.75 -10.99 17.15
CA GLU A 391 15.85 -11.89 16.81
C GLU A 391 16.53 -11.54 15.48
N ASP A 392 15.76 -11.08 14.49
CA ASP A 392 16.25 -10.78 13.15
C ASP A 392 16.88 -9.37 13.07
N GLU A 393 17.87 -9.17 12.20
CA GLU A 393 18.42 -7.83 11.89
C GLU A 393 17.49 -7.06 10.94
N LEU A 394 16.99 -7.75 9.90
CA LEU A 394 16.09 -7.23 8.88
C LEU A 394 14.67 -7.68 9.21
N PHE A 395 13.89 -6.81 9.85
CA PHE A 395 12.53 -7.12 10.26
C PHE A 395 11.63 -5.89 10.15
N THR A 396 10.35 -6.16 10.30
CA THR A 396 9.30 -5.16 10.43
C THR A 396 8.51 -5.47 11.68
N ALA A 397 8.41 -4.51 12.59
CA ALA A 397 7.55 -4.58 13.76
C ALA A 397 6.65 -3.34 13.79
N SER A 398 5.33 -3.55 13.78
CA SER A 398 4.34 -2.47 13.72
C SER A 398 3.23 -2.70 14.75
N PRO A 399 2.75 -1.67 15.44
CA PRO A 399 1.59 -1.79 16.32
C PRO A 399 0.34 -2.02 15.46
N THR A 400 -0.49 -3.00 15.82
CA THR A 400 -1.73 -3.34 15.10
C THR A 400 -2.99 -3.18 15.96
N PHE A 401 -2.82 -3.00 17.26
CA PHE A 401 -3.90 -2.75 18.19
C PHE A 401 -3.36 -2.07 19.45
N ALA A 402 -4.00 -0.96 19.82
CA ALA A 402 -3.77 -0.22 21.05
C ALA A 402 -5.10 0.45 21.45
N GLU A 403 -5.88 -0.19 22.32
CA GLU A 403 -7.08 0.45 22.90
C GLU A 403 -6.68 1.25 24.14
N LEU A 404 -7.40 2.33 24.39
CA LEU A 404 -7.08 3.27 25.47
C LEU A 404 -7.07 2.58 26.85
N ASP A 405 -7.95 1.61 27.08
CA ASP A 405 -8.08 0.87 28.33
C ASP A 405 -7.29 -0.45 28.37
N ALA A 406 -6.54 -0.77 27.31
CA ALA A 406 -5.78 -2.02 27.24
C ALA A 406 -4.50 -1.94 28.09
N PRO A 407 -4.19 -2.99 28.89
CA PRO A 407 -2.93 -3.12 29.63
C PRO A 407 -1.77 -3.61 28.75
N LEU A 408 -2.02 -3.80 27.46
CA LEU A 408 -1.09 -4.34 26.47
C LEU A 408 -1.28 -3.64 25.13
N ILE A 409 -0.29 -3.78 24.25
CA ILE A 409 -0.45 -3.52 22.82
C ILE A 409 -0.23 -4.79 22.01
N ARG A 410 -0.76 -4.83 20.79
CA ARG A 410 -0.46 -5.89 19.83
C ARG A 410 0.55 -5.42 18.81
N ILE A 411 1.59 -6.22 18.61
CA ILE A 411 2.63 -5.99 17.63
C ILE A 411 2.55 -7.10 16.57
N SER A 412 2.47 -6.71 15.30
CA SER A 412 2.77 -7.60 14.18
C SER A 412 4.28 -7.56 13.95
N TYR A 413 4.89 -8.73 13.76
CA TYR A 413 6.31 -8.89 13.51
C TYR A 413 6.54 -9.84 12.33
N THR A 414 7.45 -9.49 11.43
CA THR A 414 7.89 -10.39 10.35
C THR A 414 9.32 -10.05 9.95
N SER A 415 10.01 -10.99 9.32
CA SER A 415 11.21 -10.73 8.51
C SER A 415 11.03 -11.36 7.13
N ASP A 416 12.06 -11.33 6.29
CA ASP A 416 12.01 -12.03 4.99
C ASP A 416 11.82 -13.54 5.13
N PHE A 417 12.26 -14.13 6.24
CA PHE A 417 12.25 -15.59 6.50
C PHE A 417 11.67 -16.01 7.85
N THR A 418 11.17 -15.07 8.65
CA THR A 418 10.29 -15.35 9.79
C THR A 418 8.84 -15.08 9.37
N PRO A 419 7.98 -16.12 9.24
CA PRO A 419 6.56 -15.94 8.96
C PRO A 419 5.90 -15.02 9.99
N ALA A 420 4.91 -14.25 9.56
CA ALA A 420 4.25 -13.24 10.38
C ALA A 420 3.87 -13.77 11.77
N ARG A 421 4.37 -13.10 12.81
CA ARG A 421 4.12 -13.33 14.22
C ARG A 421 3.24 -12.21 14.77
N VAL A 422 2.35 -12.58 15.68
CA VAL A 422 1.54 -11.65 16.46
C VAL A 422 1.93 -11.80 17.91
N TYR A 423 2.37 -10.69 18.50
CA TYR A 423 2.74 -10.60 19.90
C TYR A 423 1.77 -9.69 20.65
N ASP A 424 1.42 -10.06 21.87
CA ASP A 424 0.92 -9.10 22.84
C ASP A 424 2.10 -8.66 23.73
N LEU A 425 2.30 -7.35 23.87
CA LEU A 425 3.30 -6.75 24.75
C LEU A 425 2.59 -6.12 25.95
N TRP A 426 2.72 -6.74 27.12
CA TRP A 426 2.16 -6.23 28.37
C TRP A 426 2.95 -5.02 28.84
N LEU A 427 2.27 -3.90 29.07
CA LEU A 427 2.92 -2.61 29.26
C LEU A 427 3.56 -2.44 30.65
N GLN A 428 3.01 -3.11 31.67
CA GLN A 428 3.48 -2.97 33.05
C GLN A 428 4.85 -3.64 33.28
N ASP A 429 5.02 -4.86 32.78
CA ASP A 429 6.22 -5.69 32.98
C ASP A 429 7.03 -5.88 31.70
N GLN A 430 6.57 -5.32 30.58
CA GLN A 430 7.18 -5.41 29.25
C GLN A 430 7.30 -6.86 28.76
N LEU A 431 6.38 -7.73 29.21
CA LEU A 431 6.36 -9.12 28.81
C LEU A 431 5.82 -9.26 27.38
N LEU A 432 6.69 -9.68 26.47
CA LEU A 432 6.35 -9.99 25.09
C LEU A 432 5.88 -11.45 24.97
N VAL A 433 4.59 -11.65 24.65
CA VAL A 433 3.95 -12.97 24.54
C VAL A 433 3.59 -13.28 23.10
N LEU A 434 4.21 -14.32 22.52
CA LEU A 434 3.84 -14.81 21.20
C LEU A 434 2.44 -15.43 21.24
N ARG A 435 1.49 -14.85 20.50
CA ARG A 435 0.12 -15.36 20.38
C ARG A 435 -0.04 -16.28 19.19
N LYS A 436 0.59 -15.92 18.07
CA LYS A 436 0.51 -16.71 16.84
C LYS A 436 1.76 -16.49 16.01
N GLN A 437 2.27 -17.57 15.43
CA GLN A 437 3.07 -17.50 14.21
C GLN A 437 2.22 -18.06 13.09
N THR A 438 2.16 -17.37 11.96
CA THR A 438 1.44 -17.84 10.77
C THR A 438 2.09 -19.15 10.31
N PRO A 439 1.35 -20.27 10.31
CA PRO A 439 1.90 -21.55 9.91
C PRO A 439 2.15 -21.57 8.39
N VAL A 440 3.26 -22.19 7.99
CA VAL A 440 3.63 -22.39 6.58
C VAL A 440 4.03 -23.85 6.41
N ASN A 441 3.28 -24.61 5.60
CA ASN A 441 3.48 -26.04 5.46
C ASN A 441 4.82 -26.33 4.78
N GLY A 442 5.61 -27.25 5.36
CA GLY A 442 6.88 -27.69 4.78
C GLY A 442 7.99 -26.63 4.76
N TYR A 443 7.81 -25.50 5.46
CA TYR A 443 8.77 -24.42 5.52
C TYR A 443 9.91 -24.71 6.51
N ASP A 444 11.13 -24.43 6.08
CA ASP A 444 12.35 -24.52 6.87
C ASP A 444 13.18 -23.26 6.62
N ALA A 445 13.22 -22.36 7.60
CA ALA A 445 13.92 -21.09 7.50
C ALA A 445 15.42 -21.25 7.26
N SER A 446 16.03 -22.36 7.68
CA SER A 446 17.48 -22.59 7.52
C SER A 446 17.93 -22.74 6.06
N LYS A 447 16.98 -22.99 5.15
CA LYS A 447 17.23 -23.06 3.70
C LYS A 447 17.42 -21.70 3.05
N TYR A 448 17.16 -20.61 3.77
CA TYR A 448 17.16 -19.28 3.19
C TYR A 448 18.00 -18.31 4.02
N LEU A 449 18.49 -17.26 3.36
CA LEU A 449 19.28 -16.21 3.97
C LEU A 449 18.88 -14.86 3.38
N SER A 450 18.68 -13.87 4.25
CA SER A 450 18.52 -12.45 3.88
C SER A 450 19.72 -11.66 4.40
N THR A 451 20.30 -10.83 3.56
CA THR A 451 21.43 -9.96 3.91
C THR A 451 21.23 -8.56 3.37
N ARG A 452 21.78 -7.56 4.07
CA ARG A 452 21.86 -6.20 3.57
C ARG A 452 23.19 -5.94 2.88
N GLU A 453 23.13 -5.48 1.64
CA GLU A 453 24.26 -4.93 0.91
C GLU A 453 24.00 -3.47 0.55
N TRP A 454 25.01 -2.80 -0.02
CA TRP A 454 24.97 -1.38 -0.31
C TRP A 454 25.65 -1.10 -1.65
N ALA A 455 24.85 -0.72 -2.65
CA ALA A 455 25.36 -0.18 -3.90
C ALA A 455 25.82 1.27 -3.71
N THR A 456 26.54 1.81 -4.68
CA THR A 456 26.96 3.22 -4.70
C THR A 456 26.42 3.87 -5.96
N ALA A 457 25.58 4.89 -5.81
CA ALA A 457 25.12 5.72 -6.91
C ALA A 457 26.28 6.55 -7.50
N ALA A 458 26.11 7.04 -8.71
CA ALA A 458 27.10 7.93 -9.36
C ALA A 458 27.50 9.17 -8.52
N ASP A 459 26.61 9.68 -7.66
CA ASP A 459 26.86 10.82 -6.77
C ASP A 459 27.50 10.44 -5.41
N GLY A 460 27.84 9.16 -5.22
CA GLY A 460 28.42 8.63 -3.98
C GLY A 460 27.41 8.19 -2.93
N THR A 461 26.11 8.39 -3.16
CA THR A 461 25.04 7.94 -2.26
C THR A 461 25.06 6.41 -2.13
N ARG A 462 24.93 5.90 -0.91
CA ARG A 462 24.87 4.46 -0.63
C ARG A 462 23.42 3.99 -0.68
N ILE A 463 23.10 3.10 -1.62
CA ILE A 463 21.75 2.58 -1.83
C ILE A 463 21.65 1.22 -1.13
N PRO A 464 20.79 1.06 -0.12
CA PRO A 464 20.60 -0.24 0.54
C PRO A 464 19.96 -1.25 -0.42
N LEU A 465 20.41 -2.50 -0.33
CA LEU A 465 19.84 -3.66 -1.02
C LEU A 465 19.50 -4.74 0.00
N THR A 466 18.28 -5.27 -0.04
CA THR A 466 17.94 -6.51 0.65
C THR A 466 18.07 -7.67 -0.32
N ILE A 467 19.00 -8.58 -0.05
CA ILE A 467 19.32 -9.72 -0.91
C ILE A 467 18.84 -10.99 -0.24
N MET A 468 17.91 -11.68 -0.90
CA MET A 468 17.28 -12.91 -0.45
C MET A 468 17.65 -14.06 -1.38
N ARG A 469 18.12 -15.16 -0.81
CA ARG A 469 18.54 -16.33 -1.57
C ARG A 469 18.40 -17.61 -0.75
N ARG A 470 18.51 -18.76 -1.40
CA ARG A 470 18.78 -20.00 -0.67
C ARG A 470 20.18 -19.96 -0.05
N SER A 471 20.30 -20.53 1.15
CA SER A 471 21.53 -20.59 1.92
C SER A 471 22.59 -21.50 1.25
N ASP A 472 22.15 -22.53 0.51
CA ASP A 472 22.98 -23.52 -0.17
C ASP A 472 23.43 -23.12 -1.59
N LEU A 473 23.06 -21.92 -2.08
CA LEU A 473 23.53 -21.42 -3.37
C LEU A 473 25.03 -21.11 -3.35
N ASP A 474 25.75 -21.58 -4.37
CA ASP A 474 27.15 -21.26 -4.62
C ASP A 474 27.28 -19.84 -5.19
N THR A 475 27.49 -18.86 -4.33
CA THR A 475 27.68 -17.46 -4.71
C THR A 475 29.05 -17.16 -5.33
N SER A 476 29.91 -18.16 -5.55
CA SER A 476 31.11 -17.99 -6.38
C SER A 476 30.80 -18.02 -7.89
N VAL A 477 29.60 -18.47 -8.25
CA VAL A 477 29.08 -18.46 -9.62
C VAL A 477 27.98 -17.40 -9.73
N PRO A 478 28.00 -16.55 -10.77
CA PRO A 478 26.93 -15.57 -11.01
C PRO A 478 25.54 -16.22 -11.13
N GLN A 479 24.60 -15.67 -10.38
CA GLN A 479 23.25 -16.21 -10.19
C GLN A 479 22.21 -15.49 -11.05
N PRO A 480 21.10 -16.16 -11.43
CA PRO A 480 19.93 -15.49 -11.97
C PRO A 480 19.31 -14.59 -10.89
N VAL A 481 18.91 -13.37 -11.28
CA VAL A 481 18.39 -12.35 -10.35
C VAL A 481 17.00 -11.89 -10.77
N LEU A 482 16.09 -11.81 -9.79
CA LEU A 482 14.85 -11.03 -9.87
C LEU A 482 14.98 -9.82 -8.95
N ILE A 483 15.07 -8.62 -9.50
CA ILE A 483 15.22 -7.36 -8.75
C ILE A 483 13.91 -6.56 -8.78
N TYR A 484 13.49 -6.10 -7.60
CA TYR A 484 12.26 -5.34 -7.37
C TYR A 484 12.54 -3.92 -6.88
N GLY A 485 11.72 -2.94 -7.29
CA GLY A 485 11.81 -1.55 -6.82
C GLY A 485 10.49 -0.78 -6.95
N TYR A 486 10.33 0.27 -6.12
CA TYR A 486 9.16 1.16 -6.11
C TYR A 486 9.57 2.65 -6.20
N GLY A 487 10.08 3.22 -5.10
CA GLY A 487 10.80 4.50 -5.11
C GLY A 487 9.96 5.77 -5.29
N SER A 488 8.75 5.83 -4.73
CA SER A 488 7.87 7.02 -4.77
C SER A 488 7.05 7.16 -3.48
N TYR A 489 6.53 8.37 -3.23
CA TYR A 489 5.62 8.69 -2.12
C TYR A 489 6.14 8.41 -0.71
N GLU A 490 7.46 8.31 -0.53
CA GLU A 490 8.08 7.89 0.74
C GLU A 490 7.71 6.45 1.16
N ALA A 491 7.11 5.67 0.27
CA ALA A 491 6.75 4.28 0.55
C ALA A 491 8.01 3.41 0.66
N SER A 492 8.12 2.67 1.77
CA SER A 492 9.26 1.82 2.07
C SER A 492 8.99 0.36 1.72
N MET A 493 9.93 -0.30 1.07
CA MET A 493 9.81 -1.72 0.73
C MET A 493 10.35 -2.60 1.86
N ASP A 494 9.62 -2.64 2.96
CA ASP A 494 10.03 -3.24 4.23
C ASP A 494 10.31 -4.76 4.18
N PRO A 495 11.22 -5.30 5.03
CA PRO A 495 11.44 -6.73 5.18
C PRO A 495 10.14 -7.46 5.55
N GLY A 496 9.81 -8.51 4.82
CA GLY A 496 8.51 -9.18 4.99
C GLY A 496 8.42 -10.54 4.32
N PHE A 497 7.75 -11.47 5.01
CA PHE A 497 7.64 -12.86 4.59
C PHE A 497 6.60 -13.01 3.47
N GLY A 498 7.01 -13.56 2.33
CA GLY A 498 6.11 -13.85 1.22
C GLY A 498 6.17 -15.32 0.81
N ILE A 499 5.11 -16.09 1.07
CA ILE A 499 5.01 -17.50 0.63
C ILE A 499 5.34 -17.67 -0.86
N PRO A 500 4.82 -16.84 -1.79
CA PRO A 500 5.16 -16.99 -3.20
C PRO A 500 6.66 -16.84 -3.50
N ARG A 501 7.38 -15.99 -2.75
CA ARG A 501 8.80 -15.72 -2.98
C ARG A 501 9.63 -17.00 -2.84
N LEU A 502 9.22 -17.92 -1.98
CA LEU A 502 9.89 -19.22 -1.80
C LEU A 502 9.98 -20.00 -3.12
N SER A 503 8.97 -19.94 -3.98
CA SER A 503 8.98 -20.60 -5.28
C SER A 503 10.04 -20.06 -6.25
N VAL A 504 10.41 -18.79 -6.11
CA VAL A 504 11.50 -18.16 -6.88
C VAL A 504 12.85 -18.61 -6.32
N LEU A 505 13.01 -18.55 -4.99
CA LEU A 505 14.25 -18.95 -4.31
C LEU A 505 14.55 -20.44 -4.49
N ASP A 506 13.53 -21.30 -4.41
CA ASP A 506 13.61 -22.76 -4.60
C ASP A 506 14.00 -23.18 -6.03
N ARG A 507 14.05 -22.23 -6.97
CA ARG A 507 14.55 -22.41 -8.35
C ARG A 507 15.94 -21.80 -8.55
N GLY A 508 16.62 -21.45 -7.47
CA GLY A 508 17.99 -20.93 -7.46
C GLY A 508 18.11 -19.46 -7.85
N VAL A 509 17.01 -18.71 -7.89
CA VAL A 509 17.01 -17.28 -8.21
C VAL A 509 17.27 -16.47 -6.94
N VAL A 510 18.16 -15.48 -7.05
CA VAL A 510 18.37 -14.46 -6.02
C VAL A 510 17.31 -13.38 -6.19
N PHE A 511 16.52 -13.12 -5.14
CA PHE A 511 15.55 -12.05 -5.12
C PHE A 511 16.16 -10.82 -4.44
N VAL A 512 16.10 -9.66 -5.07
CA VAL A 512 16.67 -8.42 -4.54
C VAL A 512 15.62 -7.33 -4.45
N ILE A 513 15.57 -6.61 -3.34
CA ILE A 513 14.84 -5.34 -3.23
C ILE A 513 15.86 -4.21 -3.26
N ALA A 514 15.72 -3.29 -4.22
CA ALA A 514 16.50 -2.06 -4.27
C ALA A 514 15.75 -0.92 -3.59
N HIS A 515 16.26 -0.45 -2.46
CA HIS A 515 15.68 0.63 -1.67
C HIS A 515 16.08 2.00 -2.23
N VAL A 516 15.66 2.28 -3.46
CA VAL A 516 16.05 3.47 -4.23
C VAL A 516 15.48 4.76 -3.65
N ARG A 517 16.13 5.90 -3.93
CA ARG A 517 15.61 7.22 -3.54
C ARG A 517 14.19 7.45 -4.06
N GLY A 518 13.41 8.22 -3.30
CA GLY A 518 11.97 8.38 -3.49
C GLY A 518 11.13 7.44 -2.61
N GLY A 519 11.73 6.36 -2.10
CA GLY A 519 11.20 5.61 -0.96
C GLY A 519 11.49 6.29 0.38
N GLY A 520 11.05 5.69 1.49
CA GLY A 520 11.19 6.22 2.84
C GLY A 520 12.23 5.50 3.71
N GLU A 521 12.97 4.54 3.17
CA GLU A 521 13.75 3.58 3.96
C GLU A 521 14.83 4.22 4.85
N LEU A 522 15.38 5.36 4.44
CA LEU A 522 16.38 6.13 5.19
C LEU A 522 15.83 7.48 5.68
N GLY A 523 14.51 7.60 5.82
CA GLY A 523 13.83 8.80 6.28
C GLY A 523 13.50 9.79 5.16
N ARG A 524 13.02 10.96 5.55
CA ARG A 524 12.37 11.93 4.67
C ARG A 524 13.28 12.49 3.58
N ASP A 525 14.55 12.71 3.89
CA ASP A 525 15.54 13.18 2.91
C ASP A 525 15.77 12.17 1.78
N TRP A 526 15.61 10.86 2.05
CA TRP A 526 15.68 9.82 1.03
C TRP A 526 14.57 9.96 -0.02
N TYR A 527 13.37 10.29 0.45
CA TYR A 527 12.22 10.57 -0.40
C TYR A 527 12.39 11.87 -1.19
N LEU A 528 12.73 12.98 -0.53
CA LEU A 528 12.90 14.28 -1.18
C LEU A 528 13.96 14.25 -2.30
N LYS A 529 14.99 13.42 -2.14
CA LYS A 529 16.03 13.19 -3.16
C LYS A 529 15.63 12.23 -4.29
N GLY A 530 14.39 11.74 -4.35
CA GLY A 530 13.84 10.96 -5.46
C GLY A 530 12.46 11.45 -5.88
N LYS A 531 12.20 12.75 -5.73
CA LYS A 531 10.91 13.41 -5.92
C LYS A 531 11.07 14.69 -6.78
N LYS A 532 10.03 15.14 -7.48
CA LYS A 532 10.06 16.36 -8.33
C LYS A 532 11.30 16.40 -9.24
N LEU A 533 12.11 17.48 -9.19
CA LEU A 533 13.32 17.68 -9.99
C LEU A 533 14.51 16.78 -9.59
N HIS A 534 14.31 15.87 -8.64
CA HIS A 534 15.24 14.81 -8.27
C HIS A 534 14.74 13.41 -8.68
N LYS A 535 13.58 13.30 -9.34
CA LYS A 535 12.95 12.00 -9.61
C LYS A 535 13.84 11.02 -10.38
N LYS A 536 14.74 11.51 -11.23
CA LYS A 536 15.68 10.64 -11.97
C LYS A 536 16.58 9.80 -11.07
N ASN A 537 16.85 10.25 -9.84
CA ASN A 537 17.64 9.50 -8.88
C ASN A 537 17.02 8.12 -8.59
N THR A 538 15.69 8.01 -8.54
CA THR A 538 14.99 6.71 -8.41
C THR A 538 15.43 5.72 -9.48
N PHE A 539 15.49 6.17 -10.74
CA PHE A 539 15.81 5.33 -11.89
C PHE A 539 17.30 5.01 -11.97
N THR A 540 18.16 6.00 -11.75
CA THR A 540 19.61 5.80 -11.77
C THR A 540 20.07 4.95 -10.61
N ASP A 541 19.46 5.08 -9.43
CA ASP A 541 19.76 4.23 -8.27
C ASP A 541 19.44 2.77 -8.60
N PHE A 542 18.30 2.48 -9.22
CA PHE A 542 17.94 1.11 -9.60
C PHE A 542 18.92 0.50 -10.62
N ILE A 543 19.36 1.31 -11.59
CA ILE A 543 20.36 0.93 -12.58
C ILE A 543 21.72 0.66 -11.91
N ASP A 544 22.14 1.53 -11.00
CA ASP A 544 23.42 1.40 -10.28
C ASP A 544 23.38 0.22 -9.29
N SER A 545 22.23 -0.05 -8.66
CA SER A 545 21.97 -1.28 -7.92
C SER A 545 22.13 -2.53 -8.80
N THR A 546 21.56 -2.53 -10.00
CA THR A 546 21.69 -3.64 -10.95
C THR A 546 23.15 -3.86 -11.36
N ARG A 547 23.88 -2.77 -11.68
CA ARG A 547 25.31 -2.83 -12.02
C ARG A 547 26.14 -3.34 -10.85
N HIS A 548 25.85 -2.90 -9.63
CA HIS A 548 26.54 -3.36 -8.44
C HIS A 548 26.46 -4.88 -8.27
N LEU A 549 25.27 -5.47 -8.49
CA LEU A 549 25.09 -6.92 -8.40
C LEU A 549 25.89 -7.68 -9.48
N ILE A 550 26.03 -7.09 -10.68
CA ILE A 550 26.87 -7.67 -11.76
C ILE A 550 28.35 -7.55 -11.40
N ASP A 551 28.79 -6.37 -10.99
CA ASP A 551 30.20 -6.05 -10.72
C ASP A 551 30.72 -6.78 -9.47
N SER A 552 29.86 -7.09 -8.50
CA SER A 552 30.20 -7.93 -7.34
C SER A 552 30.35 -9.42 -7.69
N GLY A 553 29.92 -9.82 -8.90
CA GLY A 553 29.90 -11.21 -9.35
C GLY A 553 28.68 -12.00 -8.87
N LEU A 554 27.74 -11.37 -8.14
CA LEU A 554 26.54 -12.04 -7.66
C LEU A 554 25.53 -12.32 -8.77
N ALA A 555 25.35 -11.40 -9.72
CA ALA A 555 24.37 -11.52 -10.81
C ALA A 555 25.02 -11.95 -12.12
N ASP A 556 24.37 -12.91 -12.81
CA ASP A 556 24.66 -13.20 -14.20
C ASP A 556 24.07 -12.09 -15.09
N PRO A 557 24.89 -11.31 -15.82
CA PRO A 557 24.42 -10.17 -16.60
C PRO A 557 23.45 -10.55 -17.74
N LYS A 558 23.28 -11.82 -18.06
CA LYS A 558 22.30 -12.31 -19.05
C LYS A 558 20.99 -12.80 -18.44
N ARG A 559 20.90 -12.88 -17.11
CA ARG A 559 19.77 -13.45 -16.37
C ARG A 559 19.34 -12.53 -15.24
N ILE A 560 18.88 -11.33 -15.60
CA ILE A 560 18.33 -10.34 -14.66
C ILE A 560 16.94 -9.92 -15.13
N VAL A 561 15.94 -10.10 -14.27
CA VAL A 561 14.57 -9.61 -14.50
C VAL A 561 14.28 -8.48 -13.53
N ALA A 562 13.74 -7.37 -14.03
CA ALA A 562 13.25 -6.26 -13.21
C ALA A 562 11.73 -6.34 -13.03
N LEU A 563 11.24 -6.04 -11.82
CA LEU A 563 9.82 -6.03 -11.46
C LEU A 563 9.46 -4.77 -10.67
N GLY A 564 8.34 -4.14 -11.00
CA GLY A 564 7.80 -2.99 -10.28
C GLY A 564 6.35 -2.72 -10.65
N GLY A 565 5.58 -2.17 -9.71
CA GLY A 565 4.13 -1.93 -9.87
C GLY A 565 3.70 -0.50 -9.56
N SER A 566 2.64 0.00 -10.18
CA SER A 566 2.12 1.37 -10.00
C SER A 566 3.19 2.42 -10.32
N ALA A 567 3.61 3.26 -9.37
CA ALA A 567 4.76 4.14 -9.54
C ALA A 567 6.11 3.39 -9.62
N GLY A 568 6.20 2.15 -9.14
CA GLY A 568 7.29 1.24 -9.49
C GLY A 568 7.25 0.82 -10.97
N GLY A 569 6.08 0.88 -11.61
CA GLY A 569 5.92 0.71 -13.05
C GLY A 569 6.44 1.90 -13.86
N LEU A 570 6.34 3.13 -13.34
CA LEU A 570 7.08 4.29 -13.88
C LEU A 570 8.59 4.00 -13.89
N LEU A 571 9.12 3.50 -12.77
CA LEU A 571 10.52 3.06 -12.67
C LEU A 571 10.85 2.00 -13.73
N MET A 572 10.02 0.96 -13.90
CA MET A 572 10.22 -0.07 -14.93
C MET A 572 10.26 0.50 -16.34
N GLY A 573 9.32 1.39 -16.69
CA GLY A 573 9.28 2.04 -17.99
C GLY A 573 10.52 2.92 -18.25
N ALA A 574 10.98 3.66 -17.23
CA ALA A 574 12.15 4.51 -17.34
C ALA A 574 13.44 3.70 -17.56
N ILE A 575 13.68 2.63 -16.79
CA ILE A 575 14.87 1.79 -16.95
C ILE A 575 14.88 1.03 -18.29
N ALA A 576 13.70 0.65 -18.80
CA ALA A 576 13.58 0.01 -20.10
C ALA A 576 14.04 0.95 -21.23
N ASN A 577 13.86 2.26 -21.05
CA ASN A 577 14.40 3.26 -21.98
C ASN A 577 15.90 3.55 -21.74
N MET A 578 16.31 3.71 -20.48
CA MET A 578 17.65 4.19 -20.10
C MET A 578 18.74 3.13 -20.16
N ALA A 579 18.43 1.88 -19.82
CA ALA A 579 19.40 0.78 -19.75
C ALA A 579 18.79 -0.59 -20.10
N PRO A 580 18.07 -0.74 -21.24
CA PRO A 580 17.41 -1.99 -21.62
C PRO A 580 18.35 -3.20 -21.63
N GLN A 581 19.63 -2.99 -21.96
CA GLN A 581 20.65 -4.03 -22.06
C GLN A 581 21.01 -4.72 -20.73
N LEU A 582 20.60 -4.17 -19.58
CA LEU A 582 20.87 -4.77 -18.28
C LEU A 582 19.89 -5.89 -17.91
N TYR A 583 18.78 -6.00 -18.65
CA TYR A 583 17.66 -6.86 -18.27
C TYR A 583 17.35 -7.85 -19.38
N THR A 584 17.08 -9.10 -19.03
CA THR A 584 16.52 -10.09 -19.97
C THR A 584 15.00 -9.93 -20.09
N ALA A 585 14.35 -9.49 -19.00
CA ALA A 585 12.95 -9.11 -19.00
C ALA A 585 12.62 -7.99 -18.00
N VAL A 586 11.55 -7.26 -18.27
CA VAL A 586 10.96 -6.24 -17.39
C VAL A 586 9.48 -6.54 -17.21
N ILE A 587 9.01 -6.61 -15.98
CA ILE A 587 7.60 -6.81 -15.62
C ILE A 587 7.10 -5.53 -14.96
N ALA A 588 6.15 -4.86 -15.60
CA ALA A 588 5.59 -3.60 -15.16
C ALA A 588 4.10 -3.81 -14.84
N GLN A 589 3.75 -3.75 -13.56
CA GLN A 589 2.38 -3.99 -13.06
C GLN A 589 1.65 -2.65 -12.90
N VAL A 590 0.42 -2.55 -13.40
CA VAL A 590 -0.41 -1.32 -13.44
C VAL A 590 0.44 -0.05 -13.65
N PRO A 591 1.28 0.03 -14.69
CA PRO A 591 2.45 0.90 -14.65
C PRO A 591 2.14 2.32 -15.11
N PHE A 592 2.54 3.32 -14.31
CA PHE A 592 2.38 4.75 -14.61
C PHE A 592 3.40 5.21 -15.68
N VAL A 593 3.12 4.92 -16.95
CA VAL A 593 4.08 5.04 -18.06
C VAL A 593 3.80 6.19 -19.02
N ASP A 594 2.65 6.85 -18.91
CA ASP A 594 2.32 8.07 -19.64
C ASP A 594 2.25 9.30 -18.72
N ALA A 595 3.19 9.33 -17.78
CA ALA A 595 3.18 10.26 -16.65
C ALA A 595 3.03 11.74 -17.02
N LEU A 596 3.70 12.22 -18.08
CA LEU A 596 3.58 13.64 -18.43
C LEU A 596 2.18 13.97 -18.98
N THR A 597 1.63 13.11 -19.84
CA THR A 597 0.28 13.33 -20.38
C THR A 597 -0.76 13.32 -19.27
N SER A 598 -0.70 12.35 -18.34
CA SER A 598 -1.64 12.25 -17.23
C SER A 598 -1.56 13.47 -16.30
N ILE A 599 -0.36 13.89 -15.86
CA ILE A 599 -0.19 14.98 -14.88
C ILE A 599 -0.49 16.37 -15.46
N LEU A 600 -0.50 16.51 -16.79
CA LEU A 600 -0.97 17.72 -17.47
C LEU A 600 -2.48 17.87 -17.50
N ASP A 601 -3.24 16.83 -17.15
CA ASP A 601 -4.70 16.84 -17.12
C ASP A 601 -5.19 16.77 -15.65
N PRO A 602 -5.60 17.91 -15.05
CA PRO A 602 -6.07 17.95 -13.67
C PRO A 602 -7.44 17.28 -13.46
N ASP A 603 -8.17 16.99 -14.54
CA ASP A 603 -9.50 16.38 -14.48
C ASP A 603 -9.41 14.83 -14.39
N LEU A 604 -8.21 14.27 -14.55
CA LEU A 604 -7.97 12.85 -14.32
C LEU A 604 -7.85 12.54 -12.81
N PRO A 605 -8.22 11.30 -12.41
CA PRO A 605 -7.95 10.82 -11.07
C PRO A 605 -6.51 11.05 -10.63
N LEU A 606 -6.33 11.51 -9.38
CA LEU A 606 -5.04 11.75 -8.72
C LEU A 606 -4.15 12.86 -9.30
N SER A 607 -4.29 13.27 -10.56
CA SER A 607 -3.32 14.18 -11.23
C SER A 607 -2.98 15.45 -10.45
N ALA A 608 -3.99 16.19 -9.99
CA ALA A 608 -3.78 17.43 -9.24
C ALA A 608 -3.13 17.17 -7.86
N LEU A 609 -3.51 16.08 -7.19
CA LEU A 609 -2.90 15.64 -5.93
C LEU A 609 -1.42 15.29 -6.11
N GLU A 610 -1.06 14.76 -7.27
CA GLU A 610 0.28 14.30 -7.58
C GLU A 610 1.23 15.39 -8.09
N TRP A 611 0.77 16.63 -8.27
CA TRP A 611 1.69 17.76 -8.50
C TRP A 611 2.67 17.94 -7.36
N GLU A 612 2.27 17.60 -6.14
CA GLU A 612 3.19 17.62 -5.02
C GLU A 612 4.17 16.46 -5.06
N GLU A 613 3.96 15.38 -5.83
CA GLU A 613 4.93 14.28 -6.02
C GLU A 613 5.90 14.57 -7.19
N TRP A 614 5.36 14.85 -8.37
CA TRP A 614 6.13 14.96 -9.62
C TRP A 614 6.53 16.40 -9.97
N GLY A 615 5.82 17.38 -9.41
CA GLY A 615 5.82 18.78 -9.80
C GLY A 615 4.59 19.13 -10.65
N ASN A 616 4.29 20.42 -10.79
CA ASN A 616 3.23 20.92 -11.67
C ASN A 616 3.80 21.33 -13.06
N PRO A 617 3.67 20.49 -14.10
CA PRO A 617 4.17 20.79 -15.45
C PRO A 617 3.28 21.78 -16.22
N ILE A 618 2.06 22.07 -15.76
CA ILE A 618 1.18 23.08 -16.38
C ILE A 618 1.75 24.47 -16.11
N GLU A 619 2.12 24.75 -14.86
CA GLU A 619 2.59 26.06 -14.43
C GLU A 619 4.09 26.29 -14.67
N SER A 620 4.90 25.23 -14.67
CA SER A 620 6.36 25.33 -14.78
C SER A 620 6.90 24.59 -16.00
N LYS A 621 7.51 25.35 -16.92
CA LYS A 621 8.25 24.79 -18.05
C LYS A 621 9.44 23.92 -17.60
N GLU A 622 10.10 24.28 -16.50
CA GLU A 622 11.22 23.49 -15.98
C GLU A 622 10.74 22.10 -15.52
N VAL A 623 9.62 22.03 -14.81
CA VAL A 623 9.00 20.76 -14.41
C VAL A 623 8.55 19.98 -15.64
N TYR A 624 7.90 20.64 -16.61
CA TYR A 624 7.52 20.03 -17.87
C TYR A 624 8.71 19.38 -18.58
N ASP A 625 9.78 20.14 -18.80
CA ASP A 625 10.99 19.65 -19.49
C ASP A 625 11.64 18.50 -18.70
N TYR A 626 11.65 18.59 -17.37
CA TYR A 626 12.21 17.55 -16.51
C TYR A 626 11.38 16.25 -16.57
N MET A 627 10.07 16.32 -16.41
CA MET A 627 9.15 15.19 -16.53
C MET A 627 9.22 14.55 -17.93
N LYS A 628 9.20 15.38 -18.98
CA LYS A 628 9.35 14.94 -20.36
C LYS A 628 10.63 14.13 -20.58
N SER A 629 11.70 14.46 -19.87
CA SER A 629 12.98 13.79 -20.04
C SER A 629 13.08 12.41 -19.36
N TYR A 630 12.04 11.94 -18.67
CA TYR A 630 11.99 10.59 -18.11
C TYR A 630 10.67 9.84 -18.34
N SER A 631 9.57 10.52 -18.71
CA SER A 631 8.27 9.88 -18.91
C SER A 631 8.38 8.71 -19.91
N PRO A 632 8.03 7.47 -19.53
CA PRO A 632 8.39 6.29 -20.34
C PRO A 632 7.82 6.30 -21.75
N TYR A 633 6.55 6.69 -21.92
CA TYR A 633 5.89 6.74 -23.22
C TYR A 633 6.55 7.74 -24.17
N GLU A 634 6.93 8.94 -23.70
CA GLU A 634 7.58 9.95 -24.55
C GLU A 634 9.00 9.55 -24.96
N ASN A 635 9.69 8.77 -24.11
CA ASN A 635 11.10 8.41 -24.29
C ASN A 635 11.31 7.03 -24.94
N VAL A 636 10.27 6.43 -25.52
CA VAL A 636 10.44 5.26 -26.40
C VAL A 636 11.20 5.69 -27.66
N THR A 637 12.31 5.00 -27.96
CA THR A 637 13.16 5.30 -29.12
C THR A 637 13.46 4.04 -29.94
N ALA A 638 14.08 4.21 -31.11
CA ALA A 638 14.49 3.10 -31.96
C ALA A 638 15.68 2.34 -31.37
N GLN A 639 15.40 1.43 -30.44
CA GLN A 639 16.39 0.57 -29.79
C GLN A 639 15.83 -0.82 -29.49
N ALA A 640 16.71 -1.76 -29.13
CA ALA A 640 16.29 -3.09 -28.72
C ALA A 640 15.83 -3.06 -27.25
N TYR A 641 14.57 -3.42 -27.02
CA TYR A 641 13.99 -3.60 -25.69
C TYR A 641 14.07 -5.08 -25.26
N PRO A 642 14.15 -5.38 -23.95
CA PRO A 642 14.09 -6.75 -23.45
C PRO A 642 12.68 -7.34 -23.60
N LYS A 643 12.46 -8.58 -23.12
CA LYS A 643 11.08 -9.06 -22.96
C LYS A 643 10.35 -8.10 -22.02
N ILE A 644 9.13 -7.67 -22.37
CA ILE A 644 8.35 -6.77 -21.51
C ILE A 644 6.98 -7.36 -21.29
N ALA A 645 6.55 -7.41 -20.02
CA ALA A 645 5.17 -7.68 -19.64
C ALA A 645 4.56 -6.46 -18.97
N ALA A 646 3.61 -5.81 -19.64
CA ALA A 646 2.75 -4.80 -19.03
C ALA A 646 1.47 -5.48 -18.54
N VAL A 647 1.18 -5.41 -17.24
CA VAL A 647 -0.04 -5.96 -16.64
C VAL A 647 -0.90 -4.81 -16.17
N THR A 648 -2.19 -4.78 -16.47
CA THR A 648 -3.09 -3.69 -16.08
C THR A 648 -4.52 -4.21 -15.85
N SER A 649 -5.43 -3.32 -15.46
CA SER A 649 -6.85 -3.64 -15.28
C SER A 649 -7.74 -2.55 -15.88
N LEU A 650 -8.86 -2.94 -16.49
CA LEU A 650 -9.75 -2.02 -17.20
C LEU A 650 -10.42 -1.00 -16.27
N ASN A 651 -10.72 -1.38 -15.02
CA ASN A 651 -11.37 -0.51 -14.03
C ASN A 651 -10.38 0.13 -13.03
N ASP A 652 -9.07 0.06 -13.30
CA ASP A 652 -8.08 0.77 -12.49
C ASP A 652 -8.33 2.29 -12.55
N THR A 653 -8.60 2.89 -11.38
CA THR A 653 -8.83 4.33 -11.19
C THR A 653 -7.60 5.10 -10.77
N ARG A 654 -6.49 4.42 -10.43
CA ARG A 654 -5.25 5.05 -9.97
C ARG A 654 -4.24 5.19 -11.10
N VAL A 655 -4.09 4.15 -11.92
CA VAL A 655 -3.31 4.18 -13.16
C VAL A 655 -4.18 3.64 -14.28
N LEU A 656 -4.61 4.54 -15.17
CA LEU A 656 -5.59 4.18 -16.19
C LEU A 656 -5.02 3.16 -17.18
N TYR A 657 -5.82 2.15 -17.56
CA TYR A 657 -5.43 1.08 -18.50
C TYR A 657 -4.84 1.59 -19.82
N VAL A 658 -5.21 2.80 -20.23
CA VAL A 658 -4.76 3.44 -21.46
C VAL A 658 -3.24 3.69 -21.45
N GLU A 659 -2.64 3.96 -20.29
CA GLU A 659 -1.21 4.24 -20.21
C GLU A 659 -0.34 3.06 -20.68
N PRO A 660 -0.46 1.85 -20.09
CA PRO A 660 0.26 0.68 -20.59
C PRO A 660 -0.16 0.26 -22.00
N ALA A 661 -1.42 0.47 -22.40
CA ALA A 661 -1.86 0.15 -23.76
C ALA A 661 -1.15 1.01 -24.83
N LYS A 662 -1.06 2.33 -24.61
CA LYS A 662 -0.30 3.25 -25.47
C LYS A 662 1.19 2.94 -25.45
N TRP A 663 1.75 2.64 -24.29
CA TRP A 663 3.17 2.32 -24.13
C TRP A 663 3.57 1.06 -24.90
N VAL A 664 2.79 -0.03 -24.80
CA VAL A 664 3.03 -1.26 -25.55
C VAL A 664 2.91 -1.05 -27.06
N ALA A 665 1.90 -0.30 -27.52
CA ALA A 665 1.76 0.04 -28.93
C ALA A 665 3.01 0.77 -29.48
N LYS A 666 3.48 1.80 -28.77
CA LYS A 666 4.66 2.58 -29.19
C LYS A 666 5.98 1.81 -29.09
N LEU A 667 6.13 0.96 -28.07
CA LEU A 667 7.28 0.06 -27.94
C LEU A 667 7.40 -0.89 -29.14
N ARG A 668 6.28 -1.48 -29.59
CA ARG A 668 6.26 -2.37 -30.75
C ARG A 668 6.42 -1.63 -32.08
N GLU A 669 5.97 -0.36 -32.15
CA GLU A 669 6.18 0.49 -33.33
C GLU A 669 7.67 0.82 -33.55
N LEU A 670 8.35 1.28 -32.50
CA LEU A 670 9.71 1.84 -32.61
C LEU A 670 10.82 0.86 -32.26
N GLY A 671 10.53 -0.16 -31.45
CA GLY A 671 11.50 -1.15 -31.00
C GLY A 671 12.16 -1.87 -32.18
N THR A 672 13.49 -2.02 -32.11
CA THR A 672 14.28 -2.68 -33.18
C THR A 672 14.65 -4.13 -32.86
N GLY A 673 14.28 -4.61 -31.67
CA GLY A 673 14.50 -5.99 -31.22
C GLY A 673 13.34 -6.93 -31.55
N ASN A 674 13.57 -8.23 -31.37
CA ASN A 674 12.57 -9.29 -31.59
C ASN A 674 12.02 -9.87 -30.28
N ALA A 675 12.37 -9.30 -29.12
CA ALA A 675 11.88 -9.79 -27.85
C ALA A 675 10.38 -9.52 -27.72
N PRO A 676 9.57 -10.46 -27.20
CA PRO A 676 8.14 -10.25 -27.04
C PRO A 676 7.86 -9.14 -26.02
N ILE A 677 6.95 -8.25 -26.40
CA ILE A 677 6.36 -7.21 -25.56
C ILE A 677 4.87 -7.54 -25.48
N VAL A 678 4.35 -7.85 -24.29
CA VAL A 678 2.97 -8.32 -24.08
C VAL A 678 2.19 -7.37 -23.17
N LEU A 679 0.88 -7.28 -23.39
CA LEU A 679 -0.06 -6.53 -22.56
C LEU A 679 -1.13 -7.50 -22.02
N LYS A 680 -1.14 -7.72 -20.71
CA LYS A 680 -2.22 -8.44 -20.02
C LYS A 680 -3.16 -7.43 -19.38
N THR A 681 -4.42 -7.39 -19.81
CA THR A 681 -5.47 -6.55 -19.23
C THR A 681 -6.50 -7.41 -18.52
N GLU A 682 -6.64 -7.21 -17.21
CA GLU A 682 -7.74 -7.79 -16.44
C GLU A 682 -9.04 -7.02 -16.72
N MET A 683 -10.06 -7.70 -17.24
CA MET A 683 -11.23 -7.01 -17.80
C MET A 683 -12.27 -6.64 -16.75
N ASP A 684 -12.25 -7.32 -15.60
CA ASP A 684 -13.25 -7.16 -14.52
C ASP A 684 -12.68 -6.57 -13.21
N GLY A 685 -11.35 -6.39 -13.11
CA GLY A 685 -10.68 -5.97 -11.87
C GLY A 685 -10.40 -4.46 -11.75
N GLY A 686 -9.94 -4.03 -10.57
CA GLY A 686 -9.46 -2.67 -10.28
C GLY A 686 -7.93 -2.56 -10.24
N HIS A 687 -7.39 -1.58 -9.49
CA HIS A 687 -5.93 -1.38 -9.34
C HIS A 687 -5.20 -2.61 -8.78
N GLY A 688 -5.85 -3.37 -7.90
CA GLY A 688 -5.33 -4.64 -7.36
C GLY A 688 -5.51 -5.85 -8.30
N GLY A 689 -6.10 -5.67 -9.49
CA GLY A 689 -6.52 -6.74 -10.39
C GLY A 689 -7.81 -7.43 -9.94
N ALA A 690 -7.95 -8.71 -10.27
CA ALA A 690 -9.07 -9.55 -9.82
C ALA A 690 -9.03 -9.80 -8.30
N SER A 691 -10.19 -9.91 -7.65
CA SER A 691 -10.28 -9.98 -6.19
C SER A 691 -10.38 -11.41 -5.64
N GLY A 692 -10.02 -11.54 -4.35
CA GLY A 692 -10.01 -12.82 -3.64
C GLY A 692 -8.66 -13.53 -3.70
N ARG A 693 -8.31 -14.25 -2.63
CA ARG A 693 -6.94 -14.76 -2.44
C ARG A 693 -6.43 -15.68 -3.55
N TYR A 694 -7.32 -16.47 -4.17
CA TYR A 694 -6.93 -17.39 -5.25
C TYR A 694 -6.55 -16.66 -6.53
N GLU A 695 -7.27 -15.60 -6.88
CA GLU A 695 -6.92 -14.76 -8.03
C GLU A 695 -5.60 -14.02 -7.75
N SER A 696 -5.38 -13.53 -6.53
CA SER A 696 -4.09 -12.97 -6.14
C SER A 696 -2.93 -13.97 -6.30
N TRP A 697 -3.14 -15.25 -5.98
CA TRP A 697 -2.11 -16.29 -6.18
C TRP A 697 -1.88 -16.60 -7.66
N LYS A 698 -2.93 -16.63 -8.49
CA LYS A 698 -2.81 -16.79 -9.94
C LYS A 698 -2.05 -15.64 -10.58
N SER A 699 -2.37 -14.40 -10.21
CA SER A 699 -1.65 -13.21 -10.69
C SER A 699 -0.16 -13.30 -10.34
N ARG A 700 0.16 -13.66 -9.09
CA ARG A 700 1.56 -13.83 -8.67
C ARG A 700 2.25 -15.00 -9.40
N ALA A 701 1.55 -16.11 -9.60
CA ALA A 701 2.08 -17.25 -10.36
C ALA A 701 2.36 -16.85 -11.82
N TRP A 702 1.54 -15.98 -12.41
CA TRP A 702 1.76 -15.44 -13.75
C TRP A 702 3.02 -14.59 -13.81
N ASP A 703 3.19 -13.62 -12.90
CA ASP A 703 4.39 -12.77 -12.84
C ASP A 703 5.67 -13.61 -12.70
N TYR A 704 5.65 -14.57 -11.77
CA TYR A 704 6.80 -15.43 -11.51
C TYR A 704 7.05 -16.43 -12.62
N ALA A 705 6.03 -16.94 -13.30
CA ALA A 705 6.24 -17.79 -14.47
C ALA A 705 6.96 -17.02 -15.57
N PHE A 706 6.53 -15.79 -15.86
CA PHE A 706 7.18 -14.93 -16.87
C PHE A 706 8.63 -14.60 -16.49
N ALA A 707 8.88 -14.28 -15.22
CA ALA A 707 10.22 -14.02 -14.70
C ALA A 707 11.12 -15.27 -14.80
N LEU A 708 10.67 -16.40 -14.25
CA LEU A 708 11.44 -17.64 -14.16
C LEU A 708 11.70 -18.26 -15.54
N ASP A 709 10.74 -18.19 -16.46
CA ASP A 709 10.94 -18.55 -17.86
C ASP A 709 12.03 -17.69 -18.51
N SER A 710 11.96 -16.37 -18.34
CA SER A 710 12.94 -15.43 -18.87
C SER A 710 14.35 -15.62 -18.29
N LEU A 711 14.44 -16.12 -17.06
CA LEU A 711 15.70 -16.51 -16.40
C LEU A 711 16.20 -17.91 -16.79
N GLY A 712 15.37 -18.73 -17.44
CA GLY A 712 15.65 -20.15 -17.70
C GLY A 712 15.62 -21.03 -16.43
N CYS A 713 14.93 -20.58 -15.39
CA CYS A 713 14.90 -21.18 -14.06
C CYS A 713 13.54 -21.80 -13.75
N THR A 714 13.05 -22.71 -14.60
CA THR A 714 11.67 -23.24 -14.47
C THR A 714 11.53 -24.43 -13.52
N LYS A 715 12.64 -25.08 -13.14
CA LYS A 715 12.66 -26.28 -12.29
C LYS A 715 13.21 -25.98 -10.89
N LEU A 716 12.64 -26.64 -9.88
CA LEU A 716 13.16 -26.64 -8.51
C LEU A 716 14.56 -27.27 -8.45
N ILE A 717 15.41 -26.79 -7.53
CA ILE A 717 16.78 -27.31 -7.31
C ILE A 717 16.92 -28.17 -6.05
#